data_AF-A0A915PN95-F1
#
_entry.id   AF-A0A915PN95-F1
#
_cell.length_a   1.000
_cell.length_b   1.000
_cell.length_c   1.000
_cell.angle_alpha   90.00
_cell.angle_beta   90.00
_cell.angle_gamma   90.00
#
_symmetry.space_group_name_H-M   'P 1'
#
loop_
_entity.id
_entity.type
_entity.pdbx_description
1 polymer ?
#
loop_
_entity_poly.entity_id
_entity_poly.type
_entity_poly.pdbx_seq_one_letter_code
_entity_poly.pdbx_strand_id
1 'polypeptide(L)'
;MFKAPTSKEERKRKKLKKSVNEVLLLSGDDPTAVDLTSGTFLKQSFDDENISVRLREKLRTMRHLKDPPKINLALNRLNGIRLGSQNIAELVHYVSFHNVEKPFWISLRPNRGVLQAVIFRIGCDLEMVEGNKKGTYINQLFGPKSCIRMQREVWNSVDFWTSMLNVPLSKFERLKRVMSHANILEGHVKSDLKGALLVTLRQMVDFCYPFPKVNDTGLEVFTPVVPTKEKYGTLKADSPFFAIDCEMCTTETGDSELTRISVVNECYEVLLDTLVKPRNKIIDYVTKYSGITEEMLENVTVRVEDVQRALSHILPNDAVLVGHTLECDFSAIRITHPYCVDISLCLNLSGKDRQRSSLKTLARIFLDEEIQGENGHCSVDDAVITMRLLKYKLSQGVRFGNVSLGWNFDDWARENGLTSSGARVNRNKNSSSSIFQGPQRKKRCLDVENVMQTCGRCGRSLSVACIVPYCSCKKNTVKYCVLCCLNSVPPQSSDEEPTLIWSDAFQTCVDGFEPILHYLRHEKGKSAFYAIPGDIKDYVPNEHEIYVNTNDYNSLDELVKRVSEEIISHNIVMVDIDTKKLNMEADEKPLITVDNALRNMISYASWNSLIIVIFSSLQESLCYLTSVMEIRGKLEKKVRSLFRRDYVQPNNLSYPNKFMRPDFDPQAEVKDIVAEMPGFLWNNVVEITKEIKGRFGIYKPNILEDLGNLRHGQFRKDISFKAIESFKSWRCGADSDSNEGFSKCEFVPTDRKTALFRGVLSTKLIKDGRIERAGWATVKFEERGAFLKKRYFSKWSNYSHFLIKCRGDGRTYKIILNSPLLFDVSWGDSHSYYIHTHGGPYWQYEAIPFSKFIHTVRNRIMDKQYPIKNSNVSSLMIMLMDRIDGDFSLEIDYIGVVHDRSHLEEHSYEAYQLPILYTEGI
;
A
#
# COMPACT_ATOMS: atom_id res chain seq x y z
N MET A 1 -29.66 7.27 46.39
CA MET A 1 -29.01 5.95 46.23
C MET A 1 -28.52 5.82 44.79
N PHE A 2 -27.22 6.01 44.55
CA PHE A 2 -26.63 5.76 43.23
C PHE A 2 -26.46 4.24 43.05
N LYS A 3 -27.09 3.65 42.03
CA LYS A 3 -26.88 2.25 41.66
C LYS A 3 -25.39 2.05 41.32
N ALA A 4 -24.75 1.08 41.95
CA ALA A 4 -23.40 0.67 41.60
C ALA A 4 -23.37 0.19 40.13
N PRO A 5 -22.37 0.57 39.33
CA PRO A 5 -22.27 0.16 37.94
C PRO A 5 -22.14 -1.37 37.84
N THR A 6 -22.77 -1.95 36.83
CA THR A 6 -22.74 -3.40 36.59
C THR A 6 -21.35 -3.87 36.16
N SER A 7 -20.98 -5.14 36.44
CA SER A 7 -19.65 -5.69 36.08
C SER A 7 -19.32 -5.61 34.57
N LYS A 8 -20.36 -5.51 33.73
CA LYS A 8 -20.27 -5.32 32.28
C LYS A 8 -19.82 -3.89 31.91
N GLU A 9 -20.32 -2.87 32.60
CA GLU A 9 -19.93 -1.46 32.42
C GLU A 9 -18.49 -1.23 32.87
N GLU A 10 -18.06 -1.81 34.00
CA GLU A 10 -16.66 -1.75 34.44
C GLU A 10 -15.69 -2.41 33.44
N ARG A 11 -16.08 -3.56 32.85
CA ARG A 11 -15.29 -4.23 31.82
C ARG A 11 -15.19 -3.40 30.53
N LYS A 12 -16.30 -2.77 30.09
CA LYS A 12 -16.29 -1.85 28.93
C LYS A 12 -15.36 -0.66 29.17
N ARG A 13 -15.46 -0.04 30.34
CA ARG A 13 -14.64 1.11 30.75
C ARG A 13 -13.15 0.76 30.84
N LYS A 14 -12.80 -0.43 31.36
CA LYS A 14 -11.41 -0.94 31.36
C LYS A 14 -10.87 -1.18 29.95
N LYS A 15 -11.67 -1.74 29.03
CA LYS A 15 -11.28 -1.92 27.63
C LYS A 15 -11.05 -0.57 26.92
N LEU A 16 -11.92 0.41 27.14
CA LEU A 16 -11.79 1.74 26.54
C LEU A 16 -10.53 2.46 27.05
N LYS A 17 -10.29 2.44 28.37
CA LYS A 17 -9.08 3.00 29.00
C LYS A 17 -7.81 2.34 28.45
N LYS A 18 -7.84 1.02 28.20
CA LYS A 18 -6.74 0.30 27.55
C LYS A 18 -6.49 0.78 26.12
N SER A 19 -7.54 0.99 25.32
CA SER A 19 -7.40 1.50 23.94
C SER A 19 -6.90 2.95 23.91
N VAL A 20 -7.38 3.83 24.79
CA VAL A 20 -6.87 5.21 24.91
C VAL A 20 -5.41 5.22 25.34
N ASN A 21 -5.04 4.42 26.35
CA ASN A 21 -3.64 4.30 26.79
C ASN A 21 -2.75 3.72 25.69
N GLU A 22 -3.26 2.78 24.87
CA GLU A 22 -2.53 2.23 23.73
C GLU A 22 -2.35 3.27 22.62
N VAL A 23 -3.35 4.14 22.38
CA VAL A 23 -3.17 5.29 21.49
C VAL A 23 -2.12 6.23 22.06
N LEU A 24 -2.16 6.57 23.36
CA LEU A 24 -1.16 7.46 23.99
C LEU A 24 0.26 6.88 23.97
N LEU A 25 0.41 5.57 24.18
CA LEU A 25 1.68 4.84 24.13
C LEU A 25 2.24 4.73 22.71
N LEU A 26 1.38 4.35 21.75
CA LEU A 26 1.70 4.47 20.34
C LEU A 26 1.87 5.93 19.96
N SER A 27 1.42 6.87 20.80
CA SER A 27 1.61 8.29 20.63
C SER A 27 2.90 8.83 21.28
N GLY A 28 3.71 8.01 21.96
CA GLY A 28 4.90 8.47 22.67
C GLY A 28 4.62 9.47 23.80
N ASP A 29 3.36 9.63 24.20
CA ASP A 29 2.95 10.39 25.38
C ASP A 29 2.97 9.49 26.61
N ASP A 30 3.29 10.05 27.77
CA ASP A 30 3.21 9.32 29.03
C ASP A 30 1.73 9.18 29.45
N PRO A 31 1.15 7.96 29.45
CA PRO A 31 -0.25 7.75 29.85
C PRO A 31 -0.53 8.10 31.32
N THR A 32 0.51 8.38 32.13
CA THR A 32 0.36 8.90 33.50
C THR A 32 0.28 10.43 33.60
N ALA A 33 0.59 11.19 32.55
CA ALA A 33 0.51 12.65 32.55
C ALA A 33 -0.91 13.21 32.31
N VAL A 34 -1.82 12.38 31.77
CA VAL A 34 -3.23 12.72 31.54
C VAL A 34 -4.07 12.14 32.67
N ASP A 35 -4.57 12.99 33.56
CA ASP A 35 -5.40 12.54 34.68
C ASP A 35 -6.84 12.20 34.24
N LEU A 36 -6.98 10.98 33.69
CA LEU A 36 -8.25 10.35 33.33
C LEU A 36 -9.13 9.98 34.54
N THR A 37 -8.71 10.32 35.77
CA THR A 37 -9.45 10.04 37.01
C THR A 37 -10.19 11.24 37.58
N SER A 38 -9.95 12.45 37.04
CA SER A 38 -10.75 13.63 37.37
C SER A 38 -12.21 13.41 36.94
N GLY A 39 -13.09 13.35 37.94
CA GLY A 39 -14.47 12.83 37.87
C GLY A 39 -15.45 13.55 36.93
N THR A 40 -15.00 14.47 36.08
CA THR A 40 -15.78 15.09 35.01
C THR A 40 -15.83 14.25 33.73
N PHE A 41 -14.82 13.41 33.47
CA PHE A 41 -14.74 12.53 32.29
C PHE A 41 -15.76 11.37 32.29
N LEU A 42 -16.64 11.29 33.29
CA LEU A 42 -17.44 10.10 33.62
C LEU A 42 -18.94 10.32 33.75
N LYS A 43 -19.41 11.55 33.49
CA LYS A 43 -20.82 11.92 33.69
C LYS A 43 -21.65 11.99 32.42
N GLN A 44 -21.06 11.90 31.21
CA GLN A 44 -21.82 11.69 29.98
C GLN A 44 -21.73 10.22 29.58
N SER A 45 -22.87 9.63 29.22
CA SER A 45 -23.05 8.17 29.09
C SER A 45 -22.15 7.58 27.99
N PHE A 46 -21.12 6.83 28.39
CA PHE A 46 -20.27 6.01 27.52
C PHE A 46 -20.97 4.70 27.07
N ASP A 47 -22.24 4.77 26.72
CA ASP A 47 -22.98 3.62 26.17
C ASP A 47 -22.73 3.42 24.67
N ASP A 48 -22.01 4.34 24.03
CA ASP A 48 -21.82 4.32 22.59
C ASP A 48 -20.75 3.30 22.14
N GLU A 49 -21.20 2.12 21.68
CA GLU A 49 -20.35 1.11 21.02
C GLU A 49 -19.48 1.72 19.91
N ASN A 50 -19.97 2.79 19.27
CA ASN A 50 -19.32 3.55 18.21
C ASN A 50 -17.95 4.12 18.59
N ILE A 51 -17.77 4.72 19.78
CA ILE A 51 -16.49 5.33 20.17
C ILE A 51 -15.40 4.26 20.29
N SER A 52 -15.75 3.12 20.88
CA SER A 52 -14.83 1.99 21.05
C SER A 52 -14.42 1.36 19.72
N VAL A 53 -15.34 1.33 18.74
CA VAL A 53 -15.08 0.82 17.38
C VAL A 53 -14.19 1.80 16.61
N ARG A 54 -14.50 3.11 16.63
CA ARG A 54 -13.70 4.17 15.98
C ARG A 54 -12.26 4.20 16.49
N LEU A 55 -12.04 4.08 17.81
CA LEU A 55 -10.71 3.98 18.42
C LEU A 55 -9.95 2.72 17.97
N ARG A 56 -10.62 1.56 17.88
CA ARG A 56 -10.01 0.31 17.40
C ARG A 56 -9.63 0.37 15.92
N GLU A 57 -10.46 0.96 15.08
CA GLU A 57 -10.17 1.18 13.66
C GLU A 57 -8.98 2.13 13.47
N LYS A 58 -8.93 3.24 14.22
CA LYS A 58 -7.78 4.16 14.25
C LYS A 58 -6.49 3.46 14.68
N LEU A 59 -6.53 2.64 15.75
CA LEU A 59 -5.39 1.83 16.20
C LEU A 59 -4.91 0.83 15.13
N ARG A 60 -5.85 0.21 14.40
CA ARG A 60 -5.52 -0.70 13.29
C ARG A 60 -4.78 0.04 12.17
N THR A 61 -5.26 1.22 11.78
CA THR A 61 -4.63 2.02 10.72
C THR A 61 -3.26 2.56 11.13
N MET A 62 -3.10 3.00 12.38
CA MET A 62 -1.79 3.45 12.91
C MET A 62 -0.73 2.33 12.90
N ARG A 63 -1.11 1.07 13.12
CA ARG A 63 -0.19 -0.07 13.05
C ARG A 63 0.32 -0.39 11.64
N HIS A 64 -0.31 0.14 10.59
CA HIS A 64 0.03 -0.17 9.19
C HIS A 64 0.79 0.94 8.46
N LEU A 65 0.85 2.17 8.98
CA LEU A 65 1.59 3.28 8.36
C LEU A 65 3.04 3.30 8.88
N LYS A 66 4.01 3.05 7.98
CA LYS A 66 5.45 3.01 8.32
C LYS A 66 6.14 4.38 8.29
N ASP A 67 5.63 5.36 7.54
CA ASP A 67 6.26 6.68 7.34
C ASP A 67 5.26 7.85 7.53
N PRO A 68 5.70 9.01 8.07
CA PRO A 68 4.87 10.21 8.23
C PRO A 68 4.43 10.82 6.88
N PRO A 69 3.24 11.45 6.80
CA PRO A 69 2.83 12.17 5.61
C PRO A 69 3.75 13.38 5.36
N LYS A 70 4.51 13.34 4.27
CA LYS A 70 5.32 14.46 3.79
C LYS A 70 4.45 15.41 2.99
N ILE A 71 4.50 16.69 3.35
CA ILE A 71 3.71 17.75 2.75
C ILE A 71 4.64 18.66 1.94
N ASN A 72 4.42 18.73 0.64
CA ASN A 72 5.15 19.65 -0.25
C ASN A 72 4.16 20.63 -0.86
N LEU A 73 4.42 21.93 -0.66
CA LEU A 73 3.58 23.01 -1.17
C LEU A 73 4.20 23.58 -2.45
N ALA A 74 3.40 23.65 -3.51
CA ALA A 74 3.77 24.21 -4.80
C ALA A 74 2.96 25.49 -5.05
N LEU A 75 3.20 26.52 -4.23
CA LEU A 75 2.45 27.79 -4.25
C LEU A 75 2.59 28.54 -5.58
N ASN A 76 3.67 28.30 -6.33
CA ASN A 76 3.85 28.79 -7.70
C ASN A 76 2.75 28.33 -8.66
N ARG A 77 2.08 27.21 -8.38
CA ARG A 77 0.95 26.71 -9.19
C ARG A 77 -0.33 27.51 -8.99
N LEU A 78 -0.39 28.42 -8.00
CA LEU A 78 -1.54 29.31 -7.77
C LEU A 78 -1.50 30.57 -8.67
N ASN A 79 -0.61 30.64 -9.67
CA ASN A 79 -0.52 31.75 -10.63
C ASN A 79 -0.43 33.15 -9.98
N GLY A 80 0.26 33.25 -8.83
CA GLY A 80 0.42 34.50 -8.08
C GLY A 80 -0.70 34.82 -7.10
N ILE A 81 -1.77 34.01 -7.04
CA ILE A 81 -2.86 34.12 -6.07
C ILE A 81 -2.41 33.51 -4.73
N ARG A 82 -2.74 34.18 -3.61
CA ARG A 82 -2.48 33.66 -2.25
C ARG A 82 -3.53 32.61 -1.86
N LEU A 83 -3.29 31.84 -0.80
CA LEU A 83 -4.26 30.85 -0.31
C LEU A 83 -5.51 31.52 0.28
N GLY A 84 -6.70 31.08 -0.14
CA GLY A 84 -7.99 31.50 0.42
C GLY A 84 -8.68 30.42 1.28
N SER A 85 -9.85 30.76 1.80
CA SER A 85 -10.70 29.84 2.61
C SER A 85 -11.02 28.55 1.86
N GLN A 86 -11.38 28.68 0.58
CA GLN A 86 -11.74 27.55 -0.28
C GLN A 86 -10.59 26.57 -0.47
N ASN A 87 -9.35 27.07 -0.65
CA ASN A 87 -8.20 26.19 -0.83
C ASN A 87 -7.91 25.35 0.41
N ILE A 88 -8.04 25.94 1.62
CA ILE A 88 -7.86 25.18 2.85
C ILE A 88 -9.00 24.17 3.02
N ALA A 89 -10.24 24.54 2.67
CA ALA A 89 -11.38 23.62 2.72
C ALA A 89 -11.16 22.40 1.80
N GLU A 90 -10.74 22.62 0.55
CA GLU A 90 -10.41 21.54 -0.38
C GLU A 90 -9.35 20.58 0.19
N LEU A 91 -8.31 21.11 0.85
CA LEU A 91 -7.30 20.28 1.49
C LEU A 91 -7.88 19.44 2.64
N VAL A 92 -8.65 20.07 3.53
CA VAL A 92 -9.29 19.39 4.67
C VAL A 92 -10.24 18.30 4.18
N HIS A 93 -11.07 18.61 3.19
CA HIS A 93 -12.00 17.65 2.59
C HIS A 93 -11.26 16.51 1.89
N TYR A 94 -10.19 16.82 1.16
CA TYR A 94 -9.35 15.83 0.47
C TYR A 94 -8.71 14.81 1.42
N VAL A 95 -8.16 15.25 2.55
CA VAL A 95 -7.58 14.33 3.53
C VAL A 95 -8.63 13.57 4.33
N SER A 96 -9.85 14.09 4.39
CA SER A 96 -10.93 13.54 5.20
C SER A 96 -11.81 12.55 4.45
N PHE A 97 -12.04 12.76 3.15
CA PHE A 97 -13.00 12.02 2.34
C PHE A 97 -12.35 11.38 1.12
N HIS A 98 -12.94 10.27 0.65
CA HIS A 98 -12.36 9.46 -0.43
C HIS A 98 -12.65 10.02 -1.82
N ASN A 99 -13.78 10.72 -1.96
CA ASN A 99 -14.34 11.15 -3.24
C ASN A 99 -14.21 12.66 -3.46
N VAL A 100 -13.15 13.26 -2.93
CA VAL A 100 -12.81 14.69 -3.11
C VAL A 100 -11.54 14.77 -3.95
N GLU A 101 -11.49 15.70 -4.89
CA GLU A 101 -10.34 15.87 -5.78
C GLU A 101 -9.14 16.46 -5.03
N LYS A 102 -7.94 16.03 -5.43
CA LYS A 102 -6.70 16.53 -4.83
C LYS A 102 -6.43 17.97 -5.27
N PRO A 103 -6.13 18.91 -4.36
CA PRO A 103 -5.73 20.25 -4.74
C PRO A 103 -4.38 20.25 -5.48
N PHE A 104 -4.28 20.98 -6.60
CA PHE A 104 -3.11 20.95 -7.49
C PHE A 104 -1.85 21.62 -6.91
N TRP A 105 -2.03 22.50 -5.93
CA TRP A 105 -0.97 23.27 -5.24
C TRP A 105 -0.30 22.50 -4.10
N ILE A 106 -0.75 21.28 -3.79
CA ILE A 106 -0.21 20.47 -2.69
C ILE A 106 0.10 19.03 -3.12
N SER A 107 1.17 18.46 -2.54
CA SER A 107 1.54 17.06 -2.70
C SER A 107 1.70 16.40 -1.34
N LEU A 108 0.92 15.34 -1.10
CA LEU A 108 0.93 14.53 0.11
C LEU A 108 1.48 13.13 -0.21
N ARG A 109 2.51 12.68 0.51
CA ARG A 109 3.08 11.33 0.36
C ARG A 109 3.27 10.66 1.73
N PRO A 110 2.65 9.50 2.01
CA PRO A 110 1.67 8.80 1.17
C PRO A 110 0.35 9.57 1.07
N ASN A 111 -0.36 9.41 -0.05
CA ASN A 111 -1.51 10.22 -0.42
C ASN A 111 -2.67 10.17 0.60
N ARG A 112 -2.79 9.07 1.35
CA ARG A 112 -3.77 8.85 2.44
C ARG A 112 -3.09 8.63 3.80
N GLY A 113 -1.93 9.24 4.01
CA GLY A 113 -1.19 9.13 5.27
C GLY A 113 -1.80 9.91 6.43
N VAL A 114 -2.71 10.86 6.16
CA VAL A 114 -3.37 11.71 7.16
C VAL A 114 -4.63 11.01 7.69
N LEU A 115 -4.73 10.84 9.01
CA LEU A 115 -5.86 10.15 9.65
C LEU A 115 -6.86 11.09 10.33
N GLN A 116 -6.42 12.32 10.60
CA GLN A 116 -7.20 13.35 11.28
C GLN A 116 -6.78 14.72 10.72
N ALA A 117 -7.73 15.62 10.53
CA ALA A 117 -7.47 17.02 10.18
C ALA A 117 -7.93 17.90 11.35
N VAL A 118 -7.01 18.68 11.90
CA VAL A 118 -7.27 19.61 13.02
C VAL A 118 -6.96 21.03 12.56
N ILE A 119 -7.98 21.89 12.63
CA ILE A 119 -7.92 23.26 12.16
C ILE A 119 -8.22 24.20 13.33
N PHE A 120 -7.26 25.09 13.61
CA PHE A 120 -7.42 26.18 14.56
C PHE A 120 -7.42 27.51 13.81
N ARG A 121 -8.45 28.31 13.99
CA ARG A 121 -8.49 29.70 13.56
C ARG A 121 -8.47 30.60 14.79
N ILE A 122 -7.52 31.53 14.84
CA ILE A 122 -7.29 32.41 16.00
C ILE A 122 -7.40 33.86 15.55
N GLY A 123 -8.42 34.55 16.05
CA GLY A 123 -8.57 35.99 15.87
C GLY A 123 -7.67 36.74 16.85
N CYS A 124 -6.58 37.35 16.38
CA CYS A 124 -5.66 38.12 17.21
C CYS A 124 -4.94 39.23 16.41
N ASP A 125 -4.18 40.07 17.11
CA ASP A 125 -3.27 41.03 16.46
C ASP A 125 -2.04 40.29 15.89
N LEU A 126 -1.74 40.50 14.62
CA LEU A 126 -0.65 39.83 13.91
C LEU A 126 0.73 40.41 14.26
N GLU A 127 0.81 41.67 14.70
CA GLU A 127 2.08 42.27 15.13
C GLU A 127 2.66 41.51 16.33
N MET A 128 1.78 40.99 17.20
CA MET A 128 2.16 40.13 18.33
C MET A 128 2.79 38.82 17.87
N VAL A 129 2.27 38.22 16.79
CA VAL A 129 2.74 36.94 16.24
C VAL A 129 4.04 37.14 15.45
N GLU A 130 4.19 38.25 14.73
CA GLU A 130 5.39 38.53 13.93
C GLU A 130 6.59 39.01 14.77
N GLY A 131 6.36 39.81 15.81
CA GLY A 131 7.41 40.42 16.65
C GLY A 131 7.99 39.55 17.77
N ASN A 132 7.24 38.56 18.29
CA ASN A 132 7.60 37.78 19.51
C ASN A 132 7.85 36.28 19.26
N LYS A 133 8.37 35.89 18.09
CA LYS A 133 8.52 34.46 17.72
C LYS A 133 9.57 33.67 18.51
N LYS A 134 10.55 34.32 19.15
CA LYS A 134 11.67 33.59 19.77
C LYS A 134 11.22 32.89 21.05
N GLY A 135 11.15 31.56 21.02
CA GLY A 135 10.87 30.72 22.18
C GLY A 135 9.45 30.15 22.28
N THR A 136 8.52 30.56 21.40
CA THR A 136 7.13 30.06 21.40
C THR A 136 7.03 28.65 20.83
N TYR A 137 6.04 27.88 21.29
CA TYR A 137 5.68 26.57 20.78
C TYR A 137 5.39 26.63 19.27
N ILE A 138 4.66 27.64 18.78
CA ILE A 138 4.42 27.87 17.35
C ILE A 138 5.73 27.92 16.54
N ASN A 139 6.75 28.65 17.01
CA ASN A 139 8.04 28.73 16.30
C ASN A 139 8.83 27.42 16.39
N GLN A 140 8.75 26.71 17.52
CA GLN A 140 9.31 25.35 17.64
C GLN A 140 8.62 24.36 16.68
N LEU A 141 7.32 24.53 16.46
CA LEU A 141 6.45 23.60 15.76
C LEU A 141 6.55 23.73 14.24
N PHE A 142 6.54 24.96 13.73
CA PHE A 142 6.58 25.23 12.29
C PHE A 142 7.97 25.64 11.80
N GLY A 143 8.82 26.23 12.65
CA GLY A 143 10.12 26.79 12.27
C GLY A 143 10.06 28.25 11.82
N PRO A 144 11.22 28.95 11.70
CA PRO A 144 11.26 30.41 11.59
C PRO A 144 10.80 30.99 10.25
N LYS A 145 10.55 30.18 9.21
CA LYS A 145 10.21 30.63 7.84
C LYS A 145 8.99 29.94 7.22
N SER A 146 8.14 29.30 8.01
CA SER A 146 7.13 28.34 7.49
C SER A 146 5.69 28.87 7.42
N CYS A 147 5.50 30.19 7.51
CA CYS A 147 4.18 30.80 7.42
C CYS A 147 3.82 31.19 5.98
N ILE A 148 2.55 31.01 5.61
CA ILE A 148 2.00 31.39 4.31
C ILE A 148 1.05 32.55 4.49
N ARG A 149 1.29 33.67 3.79
CA ARG A 149 0.36 34.79 3.76
C ARG A 149 -0.85 34.43 2.91
N MET A 150 -2.04 34.62 3.49
CA MET A 150 -3.31 34.27 2.86
C MET A 150 -3.94 35.48 2.15
N GLN A 151 -5.06 35.23 1.46
CA GLN A 151 -5.92 36.29 0.92
C GLN A 151 -6.65 37.04 2.05
N ARG A 152 -7.21 38.21 1.75
CA ARG A 152 -7.79 39.09 2.79
C ARG A 152 -9.06 38.48 3.36
N GLU A 153 -9.94 37.94 2.54
CA GLU A 153 -11.24 37.37 2.90
C GLU A 153 -11.22 36.29 4.01
N VAL A 154 -10.07 35.66 4.26
CA VAL A 154 -9.90 34.66 5.32
C VAL A 154 -10.15 35.25 6.72
N TRP A 155 -10.04 36.57 6.90
CA TRP A 155 -10.35 37.21 8.17
C TRP A 155 -11.83 37.05 8.56
N ASN A 156 -12.76 36.86 7.62
CA ASN A 156 -14.16 36.65 7.95
C ASN A 156 -14.40 35.22 8.46
N SER A 157 -14.72 35.07 9.75
CA SER A 157 -14.96 33.77 10.39
C SER A 157 -16.13 33.03 9.73
N VAL A 158 -17.21 33.74 9.40
CA VAL A 158 -18.41 33.15 8.82
C VAL A 158 -18.11 32.56 7.44
N ASP A 159 -17.49 33.34 6.56
CA ASP A 159 -17.14 32.87 5.20
C ASP A 159 -16.14 31.71 5.26
N PHE A 160 -15.14 31.81 6.15
CA PHE A 160 -14.13 30.78 6.31
C PHE A 160 -14.73 29.43 6.71
N TRP A 161 -15.57 29.41 7.74
CA TRP A 161 -16.21 28.17 8.19
C TRP A 161 -17.32 27.71 7.25
N THR A 162 -17.98 28.61 6.53
CA THR A 162 -18.94 28.24 5.47
C THR A 162 -18.26 27.46 4.36
N SER A 163 -17.07 27.87 3.91
CA SER A 163 -16.26 27.06 2.96
C SER A 163 -15.90 25.68 3.53
N MET A 164 -15.60 25.58 4.83
CA MET A 164 -15.27 24.30 5.48
C MET A 164 -16.47 23.36 5.62
N LEU A 165 -17.67 23.91 5.80
CA LEU A 165 -18.90 23.14 5.96
C LEU A 165 -19.52 22.71 4.62
N ASN A 166 -19.07 23.27 3.49
CA ASN A 166 -19.56 22.94 2.15
C ASN A 166 -18.47 22.23 1.34
N VAL A 167 -18.64 20.92 1.15
CA VAL A 167 -17.71 20.07 0.43
C VAL A 167 -17.96 20.17 -1.07
N PRO A 168 -16.96 20.55 -1.90
CA PRO A 168 -17.13 20.55 -3.34
C PRO A 168 -17.38 19.13 -3.84
N LEU A 169 -18.42 18.95 -4.63
CA LEU A 169 -18.70 17.69 -5.29
C LEU A 169 -17.58 17.41 -6.29
N SER A 170 -16.99 16.21 -6.22
CA SER A 170 -16.10 15.76 -7.28
C SER A 170 -16.83 15.77 -8.62
N LYS A 171 -16.06 15.90 -9.69
CA LYS A 171 -16.58 15.80 -11.04
C LYS A 171 -17.39 14.52 -11.25
N PHE A 172 -16.94 13.42 -10.65
CA PHE A 172 -17.63 12.13 -10.63
C PHE A 172 -19.02 12.20 -9.97
N GLU A 173 -19.15 12.83 -8.80
CA GLU A 173 -20.43 12.88 -8.09
C GLU A 173 -21.41 13.84 -8.78
N ARG A 174 -20.91 14.94 -9.35
CA ARG A 174 -21.69 15.82 -10.24
C ARG A 174 -22.21 15.03 -11.44
N LEU A 175 -21.35 14.27 -12.10
CA LEU A 175 -21.68 13.39 -13.22
C LEU A 175 -22.73 12.33 -12.87
N LYS A 176 -22.53 11.62 -11.76
CA LYS A 176 -23.46 10.61 -11.28
C LYS A 176 -24.85 11.20 -11.02
N ARG A 177 -24.92 12.42 -10.50
CA ARG A 177 -26.18 13.14 -10.23
C ARG A 177 -26.86 13.59 -11.52
N VAL A 178 -26.12 14.22 -12.45
CA VAL A 178 -26.60 14.49 -13.81
C VAL A 178 -27.20 13.22 -14.41
N MET A 179 -26.47 12.12 -14.37
CA MET A 179 -26.85 10.88 -15.03
C MET A 179 -28.01 10.15 -14.37
N SER A 180 -28.16 10.26 -13.04
CA SER A 180 -29.36 9.77 -12.35
C SER A 180 -30.64 10.52 -12.76
N HIS A 181 -30.51 11.76 -13.24
CA HIS A 181 -31.62 12.55 -13.77
C HIS A 181 -31.72 12.47 -15.30
N ALA A 182 -30.64 12.06 -15.96
CA ALA A 182 -30.49 12.05 -17.40
C ALA A 182 -30.27 10.60 -17.89
N ASN A 183 -31.37 9.85 -18.11
CA ASN A 183 -31.37 8.55 -18.80
C ASN A 183 -31.03 8.68 -20.30
N ILE A 184 -30.08 9.54 -20.67
CA ILE A 184 -29.79 9.92 -22.05
C ILE A 184 -29.20 8.71 -22.80
N LEU A 185 -28.16 8.05 -22.25
CA LEU A 185 -27.56 6.90 -22.93
C LEU A 185 -28.43 5.63 -22.87
N GLU A 186 -29.27 5.45 -21.84
CA GLU A 186 -30.23 4.34 -21.79
C GLU A 186 -31.37 4.52 -22.82
N GLY A 187 -31.78 5.76 -23.12
CA GLY A 187 -32.77 6.06 -24.15
C GLY A 187 -32.28 5.90 -25.59
N HIS A 188 -30.97 6.05 -25.84
CA HIS A 188 -30.38 5.96 -27.18
C HIS A 188 -29.97 4.54 -27.60
N VAL A 189 -29.88 3.61 -26.64
CA VAL A 189 -29.57 2.20 -26.93
C VAL A 189 -30.89 1.48 -27.22
N LYS A 190 -31.34 1.53 -28.48
CA LYS A 190 -32.39 0.60 -28.95
C LYS A 190 -31.86 -0.83 -28.77
N SER A 191 -32.74 -1.70 -28.27
CA SER A 191 -32.48 -3.04 -27.77
C SER A 191 -31.92 -4.01 -28.84
N ASP A 192 -30.69 -3.79 -29.28
CA ASP A 192 -29.93 -4.65 -30.19
C ASP A 192 -28.71 -5.25 -29.48
N LEU A 193 -28.19 -6.35 -30.04
CA LEU A 193 -27.10 -7.16 -29.48
C LEU A 193 -25.82 -6.36 -29.18
N LYS A 194 -25.57 -5.28 -29.94
CA LYS A 194 -24.45 -4.35 -29.75
C LYS A 194 -24.62 -3.46 -28.52
N GLY A 195 -25.85 -3.01 -28.27
CA GLY A 195 -26.19 -2.15 -27.13
C GLY A 195 -25.96 -2.80 -25.78
N ALA A 196 -26.24 -4.10 -25.67
CA ALA A 196 -26.06 -4.88 -24.45
C ALA A 196 -24.58 -5.10 -24.06
N LEU A 197 -23.64 -4.82 -24.97
CA LEU A 197 -22.19 -4.94 -24.72
C LEU A 197 -21.51 -3.60 -24.43
N LEU A 198 -22.23 -2.49 -24.58
CA LEU A 198 -21.66 -1.18 -24.32
C LEU A 198 -21.37 -1.02 -22.83
N VAL A 199 -20.24 -0.39 -22.54
CA VAL A 199 -19.94 0.09 -21.20
C VAL A 199 -21.03 1.10 -20.86
N THR A 200 -21.83 0.78 -19.85
CA THR A 200 -22.86 1.70 -19.40
C THR A 200 -22.20 2.95 -18.86
N LEU A 201 -22.90 4.07 -18.97
CA LEU A 201 -22.52 5.32 -18.35
C LEU A 201 -22.12 5.16 -16.86
N ARG A 202 -22.91 4.38 -16.11
CA ARG A 202 -22.62 4.07 -14.71
C ARG A 202 -21.28 3.33 -14.55
N GLN A 203 -21.00 2.36 -15.41
CA GLN A 203 -19.70 1.68 -15.42
C GLN A 203 -18.57 2.62 -15.82
N MET A 204 -18.77 3.50 -16.81
CA MET A 204 -17.76 4.51 -17.20
C MET A 204 -17.38 5.38 -15.99
N VAL A 205 -18.38 5.79 -15.22
CA VAL A 205 -18.21 6.50 -13.95
C VAL A 205 -17.45 5.60 -12.97
N ASP A 206 -17.98 4.44 -12.59
CA ASP A 206 -17.40 3.53 -11.57
C ASP A 206 -15.94 3.08 -11.86
N PHE A 207 -15.54 3.04 -13.15
CA PHE A 207 -14.20 2.70 -13.60
C PHE A 207 -13.33 3.90 -13.98
N CYS A 208 -13.77 5.11 -13.64
CA CYS A 208 -13.01 6.35 -13.79
C CYS A 208 -12.64 6.70 -15.25
N TYR A 209 -13.53 6.45 -16.21
CA TYR A 209 -13.36 6.98 -17.56
C TYR A 209 -13.33 8.51 -17.53
N PRO A 210 -12.51 9.15 -18.37
CA PRO A 210 -12.41 10.60 -18.42
C PRO A 210 -13.62 11.24 -19.12
N PHE A 211 -14.05 12.37 -18.57
CA PHE A 211 -15.15 13.19 -19.09
C PHE A 211 -14.66 14.62 -19.41
N PRO A 212 -15.33 15.40 -20.26
CA PRO A 212 -15.00 16.81 -20.53
C PRO A 212 -15.15 17.67 -19.28
N LYS A 213 -14.37 18.75 -19.14
CA LYS A 213 -14.57 19.71 -18.03
C LYS A 213 -15.57 20.77 -18.50
N VAL A 214 -16.55 21.12 -17.66
CA VAL A 214 -17.26 22.40 -17.78
C VAL A 214 -16.28 23.47 -17.35
N ASN A 215 -16.20 24.55 -18.11
CA ASN A 215 -15.43 25.72 -17.74
C ASN A 215 -15.88 26.22 -16.37
N ASP A 216 -15.13 25.88 -15.34
CA ASP A 216 -15.24 26.56 -14.06
C ASP A 216 -13.84 26.67 -13.46
N THR A 217 -13.45 27.91 -13.22
CA THR A 217 -12.20 28.39 -12.59
C THR A 217 -10.89 28.21 -13.38
N GLY A 218 -10.53 29.24 -14.15
CA GLY A 218 -9.23 29.94 -14.19
C GLY A 218 -7.88 29.21 -14.30
N LEU A 219 -7.81 27.88 -14.34
CA LEU A 219 -6.57 27.12 -14.50
C LEU A 219 -6.56 26.44 -15.87
N GLU A 220 -5.76 26.96 -16.79
CA GLU A 220 -5.52 26.34 -18.09
C GLU A 220 -4.91 24.95 -17.86
N VAL A 221 -5.71 23.91 -18.07
CA VAL A 221 -5.20 22.55 -18.21
C VAL A 221 -4.48 22.50 -19.54
N PHE A 222 -3.17 22.26 -19.55
CA PHE A 222 -2.35 22.21 -20.78
C PHE A 222 -2.90 21.28 -21.87
N THR A 223 -3.65 20.23 -21.50
CA THR A 223 -4.39 19.38 -22.45
C THR A 223 -5.74 18.97 -21.86
N PRO A 224 -6.87 19.53 -22.34
CA PRO A 224 -8.20 19.17 -21.85
C PRO A 224 -8.64 17.77 -22.31
N VAL A 225 -9.57 17.17 -21.57
CA VAL A 225 -10.30 15.99 -22.05
C VAL A 225 -11.33 16.46 -23.05
N VAL A 226 -11.25 15.97 -24.28
CA VAL A 226 -12.15 16.36 -25.38
C VAL A 226 -13.03 15.20 -25.80
N PRO A 227 -14.31 15.44 -26.16
CA PRO A 227 -15.10 14.39 -26.77
C PRO A 227 -14.55 14.07 -28.15
N THR A 228 -14.57 12.79 -28.56
CA THR A 228 -14.10 12.42 -29.92
C THR A 228 -14.93 13.08 -31.01
N LYS A 229 -16.19 13.40 -30.73
CA LYS A 229 -17.12 14.14 -31.59
C LYS A 229 -17.88 15.16 -30.76
N GLU A 230 -18.26 16.28 -31.36
CA GLU A 230 -19.17 17.24 -30.71
C GLU A 230 -20.59 16.68 -30.61
N LYS A 231 -21.00 15.91 -31.62
CA LYS A 231 -22.34 15.37 -31.81
C LYS A 231 -22.26 13.88 -32.12
N TYR A 232 -23.08 13.07 -31.45
CA TYR A 232 -23.15 11.63 -31.68
C TYR A 232 -24.48 11.24 -32.32
N GLY A 233 -24.42 10.34 -33.29
CA GLY A 233 -25.59 9.74 -33.92
C GLY A 233 -26.16 8.60 -33.07
N THR A 234 -27.39 8.18 -33.33
CA THR A 234 -27.98 7.00 -32.69
C THR A 234 -27.32 5.73 -33.22
N LEU A 235 -27.06 4.75 -32.34
CA LEU A 235 -26.48 3.47 -32.74
C LEU A 235 -27.45 2.63 -33.56
N LYS A 236 -26.93 2.07 -34.65
CA LYS A 236 -27.63 1.19 -35.58
C LYS A 236 -27.03 -0.22 -35.53
N ALA A 237 -27.75 -1.21 -36.01
CA ALA A 237 -27.25 -2.58 -36.08
C ALA A 237 -25.97 -2.70 -36.93
N ASP A 238 -25.77 -1.83 -37.90
CA ASP A 238 -24.61 -1.75 -38.79
C ASP A 238 -23.54 -0.72 -38.35
N SER A 239 -23.71 -0.06 -37.19
CA SER A 239 -22.71 0.89 -36.69
C SER A 239 -21.32 0.25 -36.53
N PRO A 240 -20.25 0.86 -37.06
CA PRO A 240 -18.94 0.23 -37.20
C PRO A 240 -18.13 0.20 -35.90
N PHE A 241 -17.44 -0.92 -35.65
CA PHE A 241 -16.47 -1.05 -34.55
C PHE A 241 -15.05 -0.61 -34.93
N PHE A 242 -14.37 0.04 -33.98
CA PHE A 242 -12.96 0.41 -34.10
C PHE A 242 -12.21 -0.01 -32.84
N ALA A 243 -11.23 -0.91 -32.99
CA ALA A 243 -10.37 -1.29 -31.88
C ALA A 243 -9.26 -0.26 -31.66
N ILE A 244 -9.00 0.09 -30.40
CA ILE A 244 -8.00 1.06 -29.99
C ILE A 244 -7.15 0.46 -28.86
N ASP A 245 -5.86 0.74 -28.90
CA ASP A 245 -4.91 0.36 -27.85
C ASP A 245 -3.74 1.35 -27.80
N CYS A 246 -3.22 1.59 -26.60
CA CYS A 246 -2.13 2.52 -26.34
C CYS A 246 -0.97 1.88 -25.58
N GLU A 247 0.23 2.35 -25.90
CA GLU A 247 1.41 2.15 -25.05
C GLU A 247 1.71 3.44 -24.29
N MET A 248 2.04 3.33 -22.99
CA MET A 248 2.28 4.48 -22.10
C MET A 248 3.67 4.43 -21.46
N CYS A 249 4.10 5.57 -20.91
CA CYS A 249 5.28 5.68 -20.06
C CYS A 249 4.96 6.36 -18.72
N THR A 250 5.85 6.26 -17.74
CA THR A 250 5.76 7.00 -16.47
C THR A 250 6.56 8.30 -16.53
N THR A 251 5.91 9.42 -16.19
CA THR A 251 6.54 10.76 -16.19
C THR A 251 6.82 11.28 -14.78
N GLU A 252 7.46 12.45 -14.68
CA GLU A 252 7.82 13.09 -13.41
C GLU A 252 6.65 13.48 -12.50
N THR A 253 5.45 13.59 -13.06
CA THR A 253 4.22 13.80 -12.28
C THR A 253 3.79 12.51 -11.55
N GLY A 254 4.31 11.36 -11.97
CA GLY A 254 3.90 10.03 -11.53
C GLY A 254 2.73 9.46 -12.32
N ASP A 255 2.28 10.14 -13.39
CA ASP A 255 1.18 9.71 -14.24
C ASP A 255 1.65 8.82 -15.40
N SER A 256 0.74 8.01 -15.94
CA SER A 256 0.93 7.25 -17.18
C SER A 256 0.51 8.10 -18.39
N GLU A 257 1.46 8.44 -19.27
CA GLU A 257 1.22 9.29 -20.45
C GLU A 257 1.43 8.54 -21.76
N LEU A 258 0.68 8.95 -22.80
CA LEU A 258 0.63 8.30 -24.11
C LEU A 258 1.98 8.36 -24.85
N THR A 259 2.45 7.21 -25.32
CA THR A 259 3.68 7.08 -26.13
C THR A 259 3.48 6.43 -27.50
N ARG A 260 2.46 5.58 -27.64
CA ARG A 260 2.02 5.04 -28.93
C ARG A 260 0.51 4.82 -28.90
N ILE A 261 -0.15 5.01 -30.03
CA ILE A 261 -1.56 4.66 -30.22
C ILE A 261 -1.74 3.91 -31.52
N SER A 262 -2.62 2.91 -31.52
CA SER A 262 -3.07 2.22 -32.72
C SER A 262 -4.60 2.15 -32.79
N VAL A 263 -5.16 2.32 -34.00
CA VAL A 263 -6.60 2.19 -34.29
C VAL A 263 -6.78 1.23 -35.46
N VAL A 264 -7.66 0.25 -35.28
CA VAL A 264 -7.90 -0.85 -36.23
C VAL A 264 -9.40 -0.97 -36.50
N ASN A 265 -9.80 -1.14 -37.76
CA ASN A 265 -11.21 -1.34 -38.12
C ASN A 265 -11.66 -2.81 -38.00
N GLU A 266 -12.93 -3.08 -38.29
CA GLU A 266 -13.49 -4.44 -38.27
C GLU A 266 -12.79 -5.41 -39.23
N CYS A 267 -12.19 -4.92 -40.32
CA CYS A 267 -11.45 -5.72 -41.29
C CYS A 267 -9.99 -6.00 -40.87
N TYR A 268 -9.60 -5.59 -39.65
CA TYR A 268 -8.23 -5.66 -39.12
C TYR A 268 -7.23 -4.75 -39.86
N GLU A 269 -7.74 -3.75 -40.59
CA GLU A 269 -6.91 -2.75 -41.25
C GLU A 269 -6.53 -1.66 -40.25
N VAL A 270 -5.25 -1.28 -40.26
CA VAL A 270 -4.72 -0.26 -39.35
C VAL A 270 -4.99 1.12 -39.93
N LEU A 271 -5.84 1.90 -39.25
CA LEU A 271 -6.23 3.25 -39.65
C LEU A 271 -5.29 4.32 -39.09
N LEU A 272 -4.76 4.07 -37.89
CA LEU A 272 -3.79 4.93 -37.21
C LEU A 272 -2.79 4.04 -36.47
N ASP A 273 -1.50 4.34 -36.61
CA ASP A 273 -0.43 3.79 -35.78
C ASP A 273 0.66 4.85 -35.70
N THR A 274 0.85 5.45 -34.53
CA THR A 274 1.78 6.57 -34.39
C THR A 274 2.39 6.66 -33.00
N LEU A 275 3.66 7.08 -32.95
CA LEU A 275 4.33 7.44 -31.71
C LEU A 275 3.92 8.85 -31.29
N VAL A 276 3.81 9.05 -29.98
CA VAL A 276 3.44 10.30 -29.33
C VAL A 276 4.52 10.63 -28.31
N LYS A 277 4.92 11.89 -28.21
CA LYS A 277 5.89 12.30 -27.19
C LYS A 277 5.19 13.12 -26.10
N PRO A 278 5.15 12.62 -24.85
CA PRO A 278 4.69 13.38 -23.69
C PRO A 278 5.35 14.75 -23.56
N ARG A 279 4.63 15.73 -22.99
CA ARG A 279 5.20 17.05 -22.66
C ARG A 279 6.04 17.00 -21.39
N ASN A 280 5.62 16.19 -20.43
CA ASN A 280 6.34 15.99 -19.18
C ASN A 280 7.55 15.09 -19.39
N LYS A 281 8.57 15.26 -18.54
CA LYS A 281 9.78 14.43 -18.62
C LYS A 281 9.46 12.98 -18.27
N ILE A 282 9.85 12.05 -19.17
CA ILE A 282 9.73 10.61 -18.94
C ILE A 282 10.78 10.17 -17.92
N ILE A 283 10.35 9.43 -16.89
CA ILE A 283 11.23 8.80 -15.89
C ILE A 283 11.46 7.33 -16.23
N ASP A 284 10.43 6.64 -16.70
CA ASP A 284 10.50 5.23 -17.08
C ASP A 284 9.65 5.00 -18.34
N TYR A 285 10.29 4.50 -19.41
CA TYR A 285 9.63 4.14 -20.66
C TYR A 285 8.82 2.86 -20.55
N VAL A 286 8.99 2.11 -19.46
CA VAL A 286 8.36 0.80 -19.18
C VAL A 286 8.48 -0.17 -20.37
N THR A 287 9.63 -0.14 -21.05
CA THR A 287 9.90 -0.85 -22.33
C THR A 287 9.55 -2.34 -22.29
N LYS A 288 9.70 -3.00 -21.15
CA LYS A 288 9.30 -4.40 -20.96
C LYS A 288 7.81 -4.64 -21.23
N TYR A 289 6.98 -3.64 -20.95
CA TYR A 289 5.54 -3.68 -21.17
C TYR A 289 5.17 -2.90 -22.44
N SER A 290 5.66 -1.67 -22.61
CA SER A 290 5.27 -0.80 -23.73
C SER A 290 5.91 -1.13 -25.07
N GLY A 291 7.06 -1.80 -25.06
CA GLY A 291 7.93 -1.95 -26.22
C GLY A 291 8.56 -0.63 -26.72
N ILE A 292 8.40 0.48 -25.99
CA ILE A 292 8.90 1.82 -26.36
C ILE A 292 10.29 2.05 -25.79
N THR A 293 11.21 2.56 -26.62
CA THR A 293 12.55 2.97 -26.22
C THR A 293 12.73 4.49 -26.33
N GLU A 294 13.76 5.02 -25.66
CA GLU A 294 14.14 6.43 -25.75
C GLU A 294 14.47 6.85 -27.19
N GLU A 295 15.22 6.01 -27.91
CA GLU A 295 15.60 6.24 -29.31
C GLU A 295 14.38 6.39 -30.24
N MET A 296 13.31 5.62 -29.99
CA MET A 296 12.07 5.71 -30.77
C MET A 296 11.38 7.07 -30.62
N LEU A 297 11.50 7.72 -29.45
CA LEU A 297 10.81 8.98 -29.13
C LEU A 297 11.68 10.22 -29.30
N GLU A 298 12.96 10.08 -29.63
CA GLU A 298 13.91 11.20 -29.75
C GLU A 298 13.41 12.25 -30.75
N ASN A 299 13.06 11.82 -31.97
CA ASN A 299 12.67 12.68 -33.09
C ASN A 299 11.15 12.83 -33.26
N VAL A 300 10.35 12.38 -32.28
CA VAL A 300 8.88 12.40 -32.38
C VAL A 300 8.31 13.78 -32.03
N THR A 301 7.64 14.39 -33.01
CA THR A 301 7.00 15.71 -32.90
C THR A 301 5.49 15.66 -32.63
N VAL A 302 4.87 14.49 -32.83
CA VAL A 302 3.44 14.27 -32.57
C VAL A 302 3.14 14.42 -31.09
N ARG A 303 2.03 15.09 -30.77
CA ARG A 303 1.51 15.26 -29.42
C ARG A 303 0.09 14.70 -29.29
N VAL A 304 -0.40 14.61 -28.06
CA VAL A 304 -1.73 14.06 -27.77
C VAL A 304 -2.86 14.85 -28.46
N GLU A 305 -2.69 16.16 -28.63
CA GLU A 305 -3.63 17.04 -29.32
C GLU A 305 -3.74 16.71 -30.83
N ASP A 306 -2.65 16.23 -31.45
CA ASP A 306 -2.67 15.76 -32.84
C ASP A 306 -3.49 14.48 -32.97
N VAL A 307 -3.34 13.58 -32.00
CA VAL A 307 -4.08 12.32 -31.92
C VAL A 307 -5.57 12.58 -31.68
N GLN A 308 -5.93 13.48 -30.76
CA GLN A 308 -7.32 13.86 -30.51
C GLN A 308 -8.02 14.38 -31.78
N ARG A 309 -7.34 15.25 -32.54
CA ARG A 309 -7.85 15.75 -33.83
C ARG A 309 -7.98 14.62 -34.86
N ALA A 310 -6.99 13.73 -34.93
CA ALA A 310 -7.02 12.60 -35.86
C ALA A 310 -8.18 11.64 -35.54
N LEU A 311 -8.39 11.29 -34.28
CA LEU A 311 -9.52 10.45 -33.84
C LEU A 311 -10.87 11.09 -34.21
N SER A 312 -11.01 12.39 -33.98
CA SER A 312 -12.22 13.12 -34.37
C SER A 312 -12.46 13.11 -35.89
N HIS A 313 -11.40 13.08 -36.68
CA HIS A 313 -11.49 13.02 -38.13
C HIS A 313 -11.81 11.62 -38.67
N ILE A 314 -11.16 10.56 -38.14
CA ILE A 314 -11.27 9.20 -38.69
C ILE A 314 -12.52 8.43 -38.24
N LEU A 315 -13.07 8.76 -37.07
CA LEU A 315 -14.24 8.06 -36.54
C LEU A 315 -15.54 8.65 -37.14
N PRO A 316 -16.55 7.86 -37.51
CA PRO A 316 -17.91 8.38 -37.76
C PRO A 316 -18.63 8.77 -36.45
N ASN A 317 -19.81 9.39 -36.56
CA ASN A 317 -20.58 9.88 -35.40
C ASN A 317 -21.26 8.77 -34.58
N ASP A 318 -21.39 7.58 -35.15
CA ASP A 318 -21.94 6.36 -34.56
C ASP A 318 -20.86 5.27 -34.36
N ALA A 319 -19.59 5.65 -34.42
CA ALA A 319 -18.46 4.75 -34.19
C ALA A 319 -18.57 4.10 -32.81
N VAL A 320 -18.25 2.80 -32.72
CA VAL A 320 -18.14 2.10 -31.44
C VAL A 320 -16.69 1.72 -31.17
N LEU A 321 -16.09 2.29 -30.13
CA LEU A 321 -14.71 2.01 -29.74
C LEU A 321 -14.59 0.69 -28.97
N VAL A 322 -13.58 -0.11 -29.26
CA VAL A 322 -13.37 -1.44 -28.65
C VAL A 322 -11.95 -1.51 -28.09
N GLY A 323 -11.77 -2.05 -26.90
CA GLY A 323 -10.45 -2.18 -26.28
C GLY A 323 -10.48 -3.09 -25.07
N HIS A 324 -9.34 -3.19 -24.37
CA HIS A 324 -9.22 -3.93 -23.12
C HIS A 324 -8.75 -2.95 -22.05
N THR A 325 -9.53 -2.78 -20.97
CA THR A 325 -9.26 -1.77 -19.93
C THR A 325 -9.19 -0.33 -20.48
N LEU A 326 -10.15 0.01 -21.34
CA LEU A 326 -10.20 1.25 -22.12
C LEU A 326 -10.14 2.54 -21.29
N GLU A 327 -10.47 2.50 -19.99
CA GLU A 327 -10.32 3.66 -19.11
C GLU A 327 -8.87 4.17 -19.08
N CYS A 328 -7.89 3.26 -19.20
CA CYS A 328 -6.48 3.60 -19.22
C CYS A 328 -6.10 4.30 -20.52
N ASP A 329 -6.55 3.78 -21.67
CA ASP A 329 -6.35 4.39 -22.99
C ASP A 329 -6.98 5.77 -23.08
N PHE A 330 -8.25 5.89 -22.68
CA PHE A 330 -8.98 7.15 -22.76
C PHE A 330 -8.32 8.22 -21.88
N SER A 331 -7.81 7.82 -20.71
CA SER A 331 -7.08 8.71 -19.80
C SER A 331 -5.76 9.19 -20.40
N ALA A 332 -5.02 8.29 -21.06
CA ALA A 332 -3.76 8.62 -21.73
C ALA A 332 -3.97 9.54 -22.95
N ILE A 333 -5.00 9.28 -23.76
CA ILE A 333 -5.35 10.10 -24.95
C ILE A 333 -6.10 11.38 -24.56
N ARG A 334 -6.64 11.46 -23.34
CA ARG A 334 -7.47 12.56 -22.85
C ARG A 334 -8.73 12.75 -23.73
N ILE A 335 -9.48 11.67 -23.97
CA ILE A 335 -10.73 11.71 -24.75
C ILE A 335 -11.92 11.20 -23.96
N THR A 336 -13.13 11.63 -24.31
CA THR A 336 -14.35 10.93 -23.92
C THR A 336 -15.09 10.41 -25.15
N HIS A 337 -15.74 9.27 -25.03
CA HIS A 337 -16.51 8.65 -26.11
C HIS A 337 -17.66 7.81 -25.52
N PRO A 338 -18.91 7.99 -25.94
CA PRO A 338 -20.09 7.38 -25.31
C PRO A 338 -20.30 5.91 -25.69
N TYR A 339 -19.83 5.49 -26.87
CA TYR A 339 -20.09 4.16 -27.41
C TYR A 339 -18.82 3.31 -27.36
N CYS A 340 -18.57 2.66 -26.23
CA CYS A 340 -17.41 1.77 -26.12
C CYS A 340 -17.75 0.38 -25.60
N VAL A 341 -16.95 -0.60 -26.02
CA VAL A 341 -17.01 -2.00 -25.60
C VAL A 341 -15.66 -2.35 -24.99
N ASP A 342 -15.63 -2.53 -23.66
CA ASP A 342 -14.46 -3.00 -22.94
C ASP A 342 -14.50 -4.54 -22.86
N ILE A 343 -13.56 -5.20 -23.54
CA ILE A 343 -13.43 -6.66 -23.57
C ILE A 343 -13.22 -7.24 -22.18
N SER A 344 -12.54 -6.52 -21.29
CA SER A 344 -12.28 -6.97 -19.92
C SER A 344 -13.56 -7.08 -19.08
N LEU A 345 -14.57 -6.26 -19.39
CA LEU A 345 -15.90 -6.29 -18.78
C LEU A 345 -16.84 -7.27 -19.49
N CYS A 346 -16.72 -7.36 -20.82
CA CYS A 346 -17.54 -8.25 -21.63
C CYS A 346 -17.18 -9.73 -21.46
N LEU A 347 -15.90 -10.05 -21.28
CA LEU A 347 -15.38 -11.40 -21.02
C LEU A 347 -14.96 -11.54 -19.55
N ASN A 348 -15.92 -11.33 -18.64
CA ASN A 348 -15.71 -11.40 -17.19
C ASN A 348 -15.73 -12.86 -16.69
N LEU A 349 -14.55 -13.49 -16.67
CA LEU A 349 -14.36 -14.86 -16.16
C LEU A 349 -14.48 -14.99 -14.64
N SER A 350 -14.29 -13.91 -13.87
CA SER A 350 -14.28 -13.95 -12.40
C SER A 350 -15.68 -13.74 -11.79
N GLY A 351 -16.63 -13.24 -12.57
CA GLY A 351 -17.93 -12.77 -12.09
C GLY A 351 -17.85 -11.48 -11.26
N LYS A 352 -16.67 -10.86 -11.18
CA LYS A 352 -16.43 -9.63 -10.41
C LYS A 352 -15.79 -8.57 -11.29
N ASP A 353 -16.54 -7.51 -11.55
CA ASP A 353 -16.20 -6.37 -12.41
C ASP A 353 -14.84 -5.70 -12.09
N ARG A 354 -14.38 -5.75 -10.84
CA ARG A 354 -13.06 -5.24 -10.41
C ARG A 354 -11.91 -6.24 -10.53
N GLN A 355 -12.20 -7.52 -10.76
CA GLN A 355 -11.21 -8.58 -10.93
C GLN A 355 -11.21 -9.01 -12.41
N ARG A 356 -10.59 -8.18 -13.24
CA ARG A 356 -10.56 -8.33 -14.70
C ARG A 356 -9.47 -9.31 -15.14
N SER A 357 -9.77 -10.14 -16.14
CA SER A 357 -8.79 -11.05 -16.74
C SER A 357 -7.90 -10.30 -17.73
N SER A 358 -6.61 -10.63 -17.77
CA SER A 358 -5.67 -10.00 -18.72
C SER A 358 -5.98 -10.37 -20.17
N LEU A 359 -5.68 -9.47 -21.12
CA LEU A 359 -5.86 -9.72 -22.55
C LEU A 359 -5.13 -11.00 -22.99
N LYS A 360 -3.90 -11.21 -22.52
CA LYS A 360 -3.12 -12.44 -22.72
C LYS A 360 -3.86 -13.71 -22.29
N THR A 361 -4.56 -13.67 -21.16
CA THR A 361 -5.33 -14.81 -20.67
C THR A 361 -6.54 -15.06 -21.56
N LEU A 362 -7.25 -14.00 -21.95
CA LEU A 362 -8.44 -14.07 -22.80
C LEU A 362 -8.08 -14.59 -24.22
N ALA A 363 -7.00 -14.08 -24.81
CA ALA A 363 -6.49 -14.53 -26.11
C ALA A 363 -6.12 -16.02 -26.08
N ARG A 364 -5.42 -16.47 -25.03
CA ARG A 364 -5.05 -17.88 -24.85
C ARG A 364 -6.28 -18.78 -24.71
N ILE A 365 -7.28 -18.36 -23.93
CA ILE A 365 -8.47 -19.17 -23.66
C ILE A 365 -9.39 -19.24 -24.88
N PHE A 366 -9.68 -18.11 -25.52
CA PHE A 366 -10.75 -18.03 -26.52
C PHE A 366 -10.25 -18.09 -27.97
N LEU A 367 -9.00 -17.70 -28.23
CA LEU A 367 -8.42 -17.70 -29.58
C LEU A 367 -7.30 -18.75 -29.75
N ASP A 368 -6.87 -19.39 -28.67
CA ASP A 368 -5.69 -20.27 -28.64
C ASP A 368 -4.41 -19.58 -29.11
N GLU A 369 -4.22 -18.33 -28.71
CA GLU A 369 -3.06 -17.53 -29.10
C GLU A 369 -2.26 -17.05 -27.90
N GLU A 370 -0.94 -17.20 -27.99
CA GLU A 370 0.00 -16.60 -27.04
C GLU A 370 0.47 -15.24 -27.56
N ILE A 371 0.11 -14.19 -26.82
CA ILE A 371 0.49 -12.80 -27.10
C ILE A 371 1.37 -12.26 -25.97
N GLN A 372 1.95 -11.07 -26.18
CA GLN A 372 2.72 -10.33 -25.16
C GLN A 372 3.88 -11.18 -24.59
N GLY A 373 4.89 -11.41 -25.43
CA GLY A 373 6.12 -12.16 -25.09
C GLY A 373 7.11 -11.36 -24.24
N GLU A 374 8.39 -11.74 -24.24
CA GLU A 374 9.42 -11.08 -23.41
C GLU A 374 9.88 -9.71 -23.94
N ASN A 375 9.53 -9.35 -25.18
CA ASN A 375 10.06 -8.21 -25.92
C ASN A 375 9.12 -7.00 -25.98
N GLY A 376 8.37 -6.70 -24.90
CA GLY A 376 7.37 -5.63 -24.91
C GLY A 376 6.08 -5.97 -25.67
N HIS A 377 5.10 -5.07 -25.60
CA HIS A 377 3.82 -5.20 -26.29
C HIS A 377 3.81 -4.45 -27.63
N CYS A 378 2.78 -4.71 -28.43
CA CYS A 378 2.58 -4.10 -29.75
C CYS A 378 1.11 -3.67 -29.81
N SER A 379 0.84 -2.37 -29.64
CA SER A 379 -0.53 -1.85 -29.64
C SER A 379 -1.40 -2.25 -30.83
N VAL A 380 -0.82 -2.44 -32.02
CA VAL A 380 -1.55 -2.96 -33.19
C VAL A 380 -2.02 -4.40 -32.97
N ASP A 381 -1.16 -5.28 -32.46
CA ASP A 381 -1.53 -6.68 -32.20
C ASP A 381 -2.60 -6.74 -31.11
N ASP A 382 -2.45 -5.96 -30.04
CA ASP A 382 -3.40 -5.95 -28.92
C ASP A 382 -4.79 -5.40 -29.36
N ALA A 383 -4.84 -4.35 -30.20
CA ALA A 383 -6.07 -3.88 -30.82
C ALA A 383 -6.71 -4.94 -31.75
N VAL A 384 -5.92 -5.63 -32.58
CA VAL A 384 -6.41 -6.71 -33.45
C VAL A 384 -7.00 -7.86 -32.64
N ILE A 385 -6.30 -8.29 -31.58
CA ILE A 385 -6.76 -9.38 -30.70
C ILE A 385 -8.07 -9.01 -30.01
N THR A 386 -8.17 -7.78 -29.53
CA THR A 386 -9.38 -7.24 -28.93
C THR A 386 -10.56 -7.29 -29.90
N MET A 387 -10.37 -6.85 -31.15
CA MET A 387 -11.39 -6.94 -32.20
C MET A 387 -11.80 -8.39 -32.50
N ARG A 388 -10.84 -9.33 -32.51
CA ARG A 388 -11.11 -10.76 -32.71
C ARG A 388 -11.92 -11.36 -31.55
N LEU A 389 -11.58 -11.01 -30.31
CA LEU A 389 -12.33 -11.43 -29.12
C LEU A 389 -13.76 -10.89 -29.15
N LEU A 390 -13.96 -9.64 -29.56
CA LEU A 390 -15.31 -9.07 -29.75
C LEU A 390 -16.11 -9.89 -30.75
N LYS A 391 -15.56 -10.12 -31.95
CA LYS A 391 -16.25 -10.89 -33.00
C LYS A 391 -16.56 -12.32 -32.55
N TYR A 392 -15.63 -12.95 -31.82
CA TYR A 392 -15.85 -14.27 -31.25
C TYR A 392 -17.01 -14.25 -30.24
N LYS A 393 -17.03 -13.30 -29.31
CA LYS A 393 -18.14 -13.12 -28.36
C LYS A 393 -19.48 -12.91 -29.07
N LEU A 394 -19.52 -12.00 -30.06
CA LEU A 394 -20.73 -11.74 -30.84
C LEU A 394 -21.24 -13.00 -31.57
N SER A 395 -20.34 -13.86 -32.06
CA SER A 395 -20.71 -15.13 -32.71
C SER A 395 -21.36 -16.15 -31.75
N GLN A 396 -21.05 -16.07 -30.45
CA GLN A 396 -21.57 -16.97 -29.42
C GLN A 396 -22.76 -16.37 -28.64
N GLY A 397 -22.97 -15.06 -28.75
CA GLY A 397 -24.04 -14.31 -28.08
C GLY A 397 -23.58 -13.54 -26.83
N VAL A 398 -24.44 -12.64 -26.35
CA VAL A 398 -24.13 -11.64 -25.31
C VAL A 398 -23.67 -12.26 -23.99
N ARG A 399 -24.29 -13.37 -23.56
CA ARG A 399 -23.96 -14.04 -22.29
C ARG A 399 -22.59 -14.71 -22.31
N PHE A 400 -22.12 -15.12 -23.49
CA PHE A 400 -20.88 -15.89 -23.63
C PHE A 400 -19.67 -15.18 -23.00
N GLY A 401 -18.86 -15.92 -22.25
CA GLY A 401 -17.65 -15.42 -21.62
C GLY A 401 -17.86 -14.54 -20.38
N ASN A 402 -19.10 -14.36 -19.92
CA ASN A 402 -19.42 -13.51 -18.78
C ASN A 402 -20.18 -14.26 -17.69
N VAL A 403 -19.48 -14.58 -16.60
CA VAL A 403 -20.04 -15.33 -15.46
C VAL A 403 -21.16 -14.56 -14.76
N SER A 404 -21.06 -13.23 -14.69
CA SER A 404 -22.10 -12.37 -14.10
C SER A 404 -23.42 -12.42 -14.87
N LEU A 405 -23.38 -12.78 -16.16
CA LEU A 405 -24.57 -12.96 -17.01
C LEU A 405 -25.07 -14.42 -17.02
N GLY A 406 -24.55 -15.27 -16.13
CA GLY A 406 -24.96 -16.67 -15.98
C GLY A 406 -24.26 -17.63 -16.95
N TRP A 407 -23.18 -17.23 -17.61
CA TRP A 407 -22.37 -18.16 -18.42
C TRP A 407 -21.42 -18.99 -17.54
N ASN A 408 -21.38 -20.30 -17.78
CA ASN A 408 -20.57 -21.22 -17.00
C ASN A 408 -19.24 -21.52 -17.71
N PHE A 409 -18.14 -21.01 -17.13
CA PHE A 409 -16.79 -21.26 -17.65
C PHE A 409 -16.39 -22.73 -17.58
N ASP A 410 -16.72 -23.44 -16.49
CA ASP A 410 -16.27 -24.81 -16.27
C ASP A 410 -16.89 -25.78 -17.28
N ASP A 411 -18.17 -25.59 -17.60
CA ASP A 411 -18.87 -26.40 -18.59
C ASP A 411 -18.25 -26.21 -19.98
N TRP A 412 -18.08 -24.94 -20.40
CA TRP A 412 -17.47 -24.61 -21.68
C TRP A 412 -16.00 -25.07 -21.76
N ALA A 413 -15.22 -24.91 -20.68
CA ALA A 413 -13.83 -25.34 -20.63
C ALA A 413 -13.71 -26.85 -20.84
N ARG A 414 -14.54 -27.66 -20.17
CA ARG A 414 -14.55 -29.12 -20.36
C ARG A 414 -14.87 -29.52 -21.80
N GLU A 415 -15.86 -28.88 -22.41
CA GLU A 415 -16.24 -29.13 -23.81
C GLU A 415 -15.13 -28.77 -24.80
N ASN A 416 -14.32 -27.76 -24.48
CA ASN A 416 -13.21 -27.28 -25.32
C ASN A 416 -11.84 -27.87 -24.93
N GLY A 417 -11.80 -28.89 -24.08
CA GLY A 417 -10.56 -29.60 -23.71
C GLY A 417 -9.61 -28.78 -22.81
N LEU A 418 -10.17 -27.87 -22.03
CA LEU A 418 -9.49 -27.05 -21.03
C LEU A 418 -9.84 -27.51 -19.61
N THR A 419 -8.91 -27.34 -18.66
CA THR A 419 -9.17 -27.46 -17.23
C THR A 419 -10.00 -26.27 -16.73
N SER A 420 -10.53 -26.36 -15.51
CA SER A 420 -11.17 -25.22 -14.81
C SER A 420 -10.23 -24.04 -14.56
N SER A 421 -8.92 -24.23 -14.70
CA SER A 421 -7.92 -23.16 -14.68
C SER A 421 -7.57 -22.60 -16.08
N GLY A 422 -8.22 -23.09 -17.14
CA GLY A 422 -7.97 -22.70 -18.52
C GLY A 422 -6.70 -23.32 -19.14
N ALA A 423 -6.15 -24.39 -18.56
CA ALA A 423 -4.99 -25.12 -19.10
C ALA A 423 -5.44 -26.27 -20.01
N ARG A 424 -4.68 -26.59 -21.06
CA ARG A 424 -5.05 -27.67 -21.99
C ARG A 424 -4.89 -29.06 -21.37
N VAL A 425 -5.87 -29.93 -21.59
CA VAL A 425 -5.80 -31.35 -21.23
C VAL A 425 -5.11 -32.11 -22.37
N ASN A 426 -3.90 -32.62 -22.14
CA ASN A 426 -3.17 -33.43 -23.12
C ASN A 426 -3.93 -34.72 -23.46
N ARG A 427 -4.55 -34.80 -24.65
CA ARG A 427 -5.06 -36.05 -25.21
C ARG A 427 -3.96 -36.76 -26.01
N ASN A 428 -3.40 -37.84 -25.46
CA ASN A 428 -2.59 -38.78 -26.25
C ASN A 428 -3.49 -39.83 -26.91
N LYS A 429 -3.40 -39.91 -28.25
CA LYS A 429 -3.72 -41.02 -29.18
C LYS A 429 -4.94 -41.92 -28.86
N ASN A 430 -6.08 -41.62 -29.49
CA ASN A 430 -6.91 -42.52 -30.31
C ASN A 430 -8.39 -42.08 -30.29
N SER A 431 -8.86 -41.48 -31.38
CA SER A 431 -10.15 -41.79 -32.03
C SER A 431 -10.45 -40.77 -33.13
N SER A 432 -10.89 -41.29 -34.26
CA SER A 432 -11.20 -40.66 -35.54
C SER A 432 -12.43 -39.73 -35.54
N SER A 433 -12.32 -38.68 -36.36
CA SER A 433 -13.34 -37.93 -37.14
C SER A 433 -14.49 -37.17 -36.46
N SER A 434 -14.49 -35.83 -36.62
CA SER A 434 -15.38 -35.12 -37.56
C SER A 434 -14.89 -33.68 -37.83
N ILE A 435 -15.10 -33.23 -39.07
CA ILE A 435 -14.49 -32.07 -39.73
C ILE A 435 -15.10 -30.74 -39.25
N PHE A 436 -14.24 -29.81 -38.82
CA PHE A 436 -14.44 -28.36 -38.99
C PHE A 436 -13.12 -27.76 -39.47
N GLN A 437 -13.10 -27.21 -40.69
CA GLN A 437 -11.95 -26.54 -41.27
C GLN A 437 -11.71 -25.21 -40.55
N GLY A 438 -10.75 -25.18 -39.63
CA GLY A 438 -10.19 -23.94 -39.08
C GLY A 438 -9.27 -23.24 -40.10
N PRO A 439 -9.12 -21.90 -40.03
CA PRO A 439 -8.33 -21.16 -41.01
C PRO A 439 -6.85 -21.54 -40.92
N GLN A 440 -6.25 -21.65 -42.10
CA GLN A 440 -4.91 -22.17 -42.38
C GLN A 440 -3.83 -21.72 -41.39
N ARG A 441 -3.08 -22.68 -40.84
CA ARG A 441 -1.73 -22.46 -40.31
C ARG A 441 -0.91 -21.69 -41.36
N LYS A 442 -0.67 -20.40 -41.13
CA LYS A 442 0.14 -19.58 -42.03
C LYS A 442 1.55 -20.16 -42.13
N LYS A 443 1.97 -20.39 -43.39
CA LYS A 443 3.32 -20.75 -43.82
C LYS A 443 4.38 -19.85 -43.18
N ARG A 444 5.55 -20.43 -42.89
CA ARG A 444 6.80 -19.69 -42.60
C ARG A 444 7.05 -18.72 -43.76
N CYS A 445 7.16 -17.43 -43.46
CA CYS A 445 7.63 -16.42 -44.40
C CYS A 445 9.03 -15.96 -43.95
N LEU A 446 9.90 -15.81 -44.95
CA LEU A 446 11.29 -15.38 -44.84
C LEU A 446 11.44 -14.04 -44.11
N ASP A 447 12.64 -13.84 -43.53
CA ASP A 447 13.10 -12.59 -42.93
C ASP A 447 12.87 -11.42 -43.90
N VAL A 448 11.91 -10.56 -43.59
CA VAL A 448 11.69 -9.30 -44.32
C VAL A 448 12.46 -8.22 -43.57
N GLU A 449 13.50 -7.68 -44.19
CA GLU A 449 14.22 -6.49 -43.73
C GLU A 449 13.22 -5.35 -43.42
N ASN A 450 13.45 -4.61 -42.33
CA ASN A 450 12.64 -3.46 -41.92
C ASN A 450 12.70 -2.36 -43.01
N VAL A 451 11.82 -2.42 -44.00
CA VAL A 451 11.66 -1.33 -44.98
C VAL A 451 11.02 -0.14 -44.26
N MET A 452 11.76 0.96 -44.10
CA MET A 452 11.22 2.23 -43.58
C MET A 452 10.13 2.74 -44.54
N GLN A 453 8.87 2.64 -44.12
CA GLN A 453 7.72 3.12 -44.89
C GLN A 453 7.53 4.62 -44.71
N THR A 454 7.23 5.33 -45.79
CA THR A 454 6.99 6.78 -45.79
C THR A 454 5.54 7.10 -46.11
N CYS A 455 5.05 8.22 -45.59
CA CYS A 455 3.71 8.69 -45.79
C CYS A 455 3.48 8.97 -47.28
N GLY A 456 2.47 8.36 -47.86
CA GLY A 456 2.15 8.53 -49.29
C GLY A 456 1.76 9.95 -49.72
N ARG A 457 1.71 10.92 -48.80
CA ARG A 457 1.40 12.33 -49.08
C ARG A 457 2.54 13.29 -48.76
N CYS A 458 3.11 13.22 -47.56
CA CYS A 458 4.15 14.16 -47.12
C CYS A 458 5.56 13.54 -47.03
N GLY A 459 5.72 12.25 -47.33
CA GLY A 459 7.02 11.57 -47.28
C GLY A 459 7.58 11.35 -45.87
N ARG A 460 6.91 11.79 -44.80
CA ARG A 460 7.34 11.52 -43.41
C ARG A 460 7.40 10.02 -43.13
N SER A 461 8.40 9.58 -42.38
CA SER A 461 8.45 8.19 -41.94
C SER A 461 7.18 7.84 -41.13
N LEU A 462 6.54 6.74 -41.50
CA LEU A 462 5.41 6.14 -40.81
C LEU A 462 5.86 5.10 -39.78
N SER A 463 7.16 4.81 -39.74
CA SER A 463 7.69 3.68 -39.00
C SER A 463 7.52 3.85 -37.49
N VAL A 464 6.74 2.95 -36.88
CA VAL A 464 7.03 2.53 -35.51
C VAL A 464 7.95 1.32 -35.62
N ALA A 465 9.20 1.46 -35.17
CA ALA A 465 10.12 0.33 -35.08
C ALA A 465 9.57 -0.66 -34.05
N CYS A 466 8.91 -1.72 -34.52
CA CYS A 466 8.35 -2.72 -33.62
C CYS A 466 9.41 -3.77 -33.26
N ILE A 467 9.75 -3.80 -31.98
CA ILE A 467 10.70 -4.76 -31.41
C ILE A 467 10.11 -6.17 -31.22
N VAL A 468 8.78 -6.32 -31.33
CA VAL A 468 8.10 -7.61 -31.22
C VAL A 468 8.37 -8.46 -32.47
N PRO A 469 8.97 -9.66 -32.33
CA PRO A 469 9.18 -10.57 -33.45
C PRO A 469 7.85 -10.99 -34.08
N TYR A 470 7.77 -10.96 -35.41
CA TYR A 470 6.57 -11.38 -36.16
C TYR A 470 5.26 -10.59 -35.87
N CYS A 471 5.31 -9.40 -35.26
CA CYS A 471 4.11 -8.55 -35.01
C CYS A 471 3.37 -8.21 -36.32
N SER A 472 2.03 -8.19 -36.28
CA SER A 472 1.18 -7.89 -37.45
C SER A 472 1.39 -6.48 -37.98
N CYS A 473 1.86 -5.55 -37.13
CA CYS A 473 2.19 -4.17 -37.53
C CYS A 473 3.29 -4.10 -38.61
N LYS A 474 4.13 -5.13 -38.75
CA LYS A 474 5.16 -5.19 -39.79
C LYS A 474 4.59 -5.49 -41.18
N LYS A 475 3.33 -5.94 -41.25
CA LYS A 475 2.60 -6.27 -42.49
C LYS A 475 1.47 -5.29 -42.79
N ASN A 476 0.81 -4.78 -41.75
CA ASN A 476 -0.27 -3.80 -41.87
C ASN A 476 0.29 -2.38 -41.74
N THR A 477 0.61 -1.76 -42.86
CA THR A 477 1.20 -0.41 -42.91
C THR A 477 0.10 0.64 -43.10
N VAL A 478 0.06 1.64 -42.22
CA VAL A 478 -0.79 2.83 -42.41
C VAL A 478 -0.43 3.56 -43.71
N LYS A 479 -1.43 4.12 -44.39
CA LYS A 479 -1.22 4.82 -45.68
C LYS A 479 -0.77 6.28 -45.50
N TYR A 480 -1.23 6.92 -44.44
CA TYR A 480 -1.01 8.35 -44.16
C TYR A 480 -0.55 8.54 -42.71
N CYS A 481 0.26 9.58 -42.45
CA CYS A 481 0.66 9.93 -41.09
C CYS A 481 -0.47 10.66 -40.35
N VAL A 482 -0.42 10.72 -39.02
CA VAL A 482 -1.44 11.36 -38.17
C VAL A 482 -1.85 12.76 -38.65
N LEU A 483 -0.90 13.57 -39.13
CA LEU A 483 -1.20 14.90 -39.65
C LEU A 483 -1.80 14.90 -41.06
N CYS A 484 -1.39 13.97 -41.94
CA CYS A 484 -1.97 13.86 -43.28
C CYS A 484 -3.33 13.19 -43.27
N CYS A 485 -3.64 12.39 -42.25
CA CYS A 485 -4.98 11.87 -41.99
C CYS A 485 -6.00 13.01 -41.76
N LEU A 486 -5.60 14.18 -41.24
CA LEU A 486 -6.52 15.31 -41.10
C LEU A 486 -6.97 15.91 -42.44
N ASN A 487 -6.24 15.61 -43.52
CA ASN A 487 -6.51 16.12 -44.86
C ASN A 487 -7.20 15.06 -45.75
N SER A 488 -7.62 13.92 -45.20
CA SER A 488 -8.48 12.98 -45.92
C SER A 488 -9.93 13.48 -45.93
N VAL A 489 -10.77 12.89 -46.78
CA VAL A 489 -12.21 13.16 -46.72
C VAL A 489 -12.74 12.49 -45.45
N PRO A 490 -13.39 13.21 -44.53
CA PRO A 490 -13.96 12.61 -43.34
C PRO A 490 -15.03 11.58 -43.73
N PRO A 491 -15.29 10.55 -42.89
CA PRO A 491 -16.38 9.61 -43.12
C PRO A 491 -17.70 10.38 -43.30
N GLN A 492 -18.52 9.99 -44.27
CA GLN A 492 -19.84 10.62 -44.47
C GLN A 492 -20.66 10.49 -43.18
N SER A 493 -21.02 11.62 -42.58
CA SER A 493 -21.95 11.67 -41.46
C SER A 493 -23.38 11.49 -41.99
N SER A 494 -24.17 10.62 -41.37
CA SER A 494 -25.60 10.54 -41.65
C SER A 494 -26.28 11.89 -41.43
N ASP A 495 -27.21 12.28 -42.30
CA ASP A 495 -28.01 13.53 -42.22
C ASP A 495 -29.02 13.55 -41.05
N GLU A 496 -28.95 12.59 -40.13
CA GLU A 496 -29.84 12.50 -38.96
C GLU A 496 -29.46 13.55 -37.90
N GLU A 497 -30.48 14.16 -37.29
CA GLU A 497 -30.26 15.15 -36.23
C GLU A 497 -29.45 14.55 -35.06
N PRO A 498 -28.49 15.31 -34.51
CA PRO A 498 -27.64 14.86 -33.43
C PRO A 498 -28.47 14.62 -32.16
N THR A 499 -28.41 13.41 -31.62
CA THR A 499 -29.26 13.01 -30.49
C THR A 499 -28.58 13.15 -29.14
N LEU A 500 -27.24 13.11 -29.09
CA LEU A 500 -26.45 13.31 -27.87
C LEU A 500 -25.37 14.38 -28.09
N ILE A 501 -25.37 15.40 -27.22
CA ILE A 501 -24.36 16.45 -27.13
C ILE A 501 -23.77 16.43 -25.72
N TRP A 502 -22.47 16.19 -25.60
CA TRP A 502 -21.84 16.08 -24.28
C TRP A 502 -21.95 17.36 -23.45
N SER A 503 -21.84 18.54 -24.06
CA SER A 503 -21.91 19.82 -23.32
C SER A 503 -23.20 19.99 -22.53
N ASP A 504 -24.31 19.53 -23.08
CA ASP A 504 -25.65 19.74 -22.52
C ASP A 504 -25.87 18.88 -21.28
N ALA A 505 -25.27 17.68 -21.26
CA ALA A 505 -25.26 16.82 -20.08
C ALA A 505 -24.62 17.52 -18.87
N PHE A 506 -23.64 18.41 -19.06
CA PHE A 506 -22.93 19.01 -17.93
C PHE A 506 -23.42 20.41 -17.49
N GLN A 507 -24.28 21.07 -18.28
CA GLN A 507 -24.79 22.42 -17.93
C GLN A 507 -25.81 22.41 -16.77
N THR A 508 -26.39 21.27 -16.41
CA THR A 508 -27.50 21.15 -15.44
C THR A 508 -27.10 21.03 -13.97
N CYS A 509 -25.81 21.05 -13.62
CA CYS A 509 -25.35 20.98 -12.22
C CYS A 509 -24.45 22.17 -11.88
N VAL A 510 -25.09 23.32 -11.62
CA VAL A 510 -24.42 24.60 -11.35
C VAL A 510 -24.05 24.76 -9.86
N ASP A 511 -24.77 24.12 -8.93
CA ASP A 511 -24.44 24.22 -7.50
C ASP A 511 -23.56 23.03 -7.06
N GLY A 512 -22.26 23.19 -7.27
CA GLY A 512 -21.23 22.16 -7.12
C GLY A 512 -20.83 21.79 -5.68
N PHE A 513 -21.67 22.03 -4.67
CA PHE A 513 -21.34 21.81 -3.26
C PHE A 513 -22.40 20.99 -2.52
N GLU A 514 -21.97 20.27 -1.48
CA GLU A 514 -22.83 19.55 -0.55
C GLU A 514 -22.43 19.83 0.89
N PRO A 515 -23.37 19.89 1.84
CA PRO A 515 -23.02 19.99 3.25
C PRO A 515 -22.12 18.84 3.68
N ILE A 516 -21.09 19.13 4.47
CA ILE A 516 -20.14 18.15 5.00
C ILE A 516 -20.85 16.99 5.73
N LEU A 517 -22.01 17.26 6.32
CA LEU A 517 -22.87 16.28 6.97
C LEU A 517 -23.28 15.13 6.04
N HIS A 518 -23.51 15.42 4.75
CA HIS A 518 -23.79 14.40 3.75
C HIS A 518 -22.65 13.38 3.68
N TYR A 519 -21.40 13.84 3.62
CA TYR A 519 -20.23 12.97 3.56
C TYR A 519 -19.99 12.19 4.86
N LEU A 520 -20.22 12.83 6.01
CA LEU A 520 -20.10 12.18 7.31
C LEU A 520 -21.08 11.01 7.48
N ARG A 521 -22.29 11.09 6.91
CA ARG A 521 -23.30 10.03 6.95
C ARG A 521 -23.00 8.87 5.99
N HIS A 522 -22.46 9.17 4.80
CA HIS A 522 -22.26 8.17 3.75
C HIS A 522 -20.91 7.45 3.85
N GLU A 523 -19.87 8.09 4.40
CA GLU A 523 -18.57 7.46 4.63
C GLU A 523 -18.48 6.81 6.01
N LYS A 524 -18.36 5.47 6.02
CA LYS A 524 -18.28 4.67 7.26
C LYS A 524 -17.15 5.15 8.18
N GLY A 525 -17.50 5.39 9.45
CA GLY A 525 -16.54 5.68 10.52
C GLY A 525 -15.98 7.11 10.52
N LYS A 526 -16.53 8.02 9.70
CA LYS A 526 -16.15 9.44 9.71
C LYS A 526 -16.97 10.22 10.73
N SER A 527 -16.31 11.18 11.40
CA SER A 527 -16.95 12.04 12.39
C SER A 527 -16.25 13.39 12.49
N ALA A 528 -17.01 14.43 12.86
CA ALA A 528 -16.49 15.79 12.99
C ALA A 528 -16.84 16.45 14.34
N PHE A 529 -15.91 17.23 14.88
CA PHE A 529 -16.12 18.08 16.03
C PHE A 529 -15.95 19.55 15.63
N TYR A 530 -16.94 20.36 15.96
CA TYR A 530 -17.01 21.77 15.63
C TYR A 530 -17.09 22.59 16.93
N ALA A 531 -16.07 23.41 17.19
CA ALA A 531 -16.11 24.48 18.17
C ALA A 531 -16.01 25.81 17.39
N ILE A 532 -17.13 26.30 16.88
CA ILE A 532 -17.21 27.49 16.02
C ILE A 532 -18.36 28.41 16.47
N PRO A 533 -18.41 29.69 16.03
CA PRO A 533 -19.47 30.62 16.45
C PRO A 533 -20.90 30.14 16.11
N GLY A 534 -21.85 30.52 16.95
CA GLY A 534 -23.30 30.21 16.88
C GLY A 534 -23.96 30.48 15.53
N ASP A 535 -23.59 31.58 14.89
CA ASP A 535 -24.31 32.14 13.75
C ASP A 535 -24.01 31.43 12.41
N ILE A 536 -23.18 30.39 12.43
CA ILE A 536 -22.64 29.73 11.23
C ILE A 536 -23.40 28.44 10.90
N LYS A 537 -24.04 27.81 11.90
CA LYS A 537 -24.67 26.50 11.72
C LYS A 537 -25.94 26.36 12.57
N ASP A 538 -27.06 26.08 11.92
CA ASP A 538 -28.27 25.63 12.59
C ASP A 538 -28.03 24.24 13.21
N TYR A 539 -28.02 24.14 14.53
CA TYR A 539 -27.69 22.90 15.22
C TYR A 539 -28.87 21.91 15.23
N VAL A 540 -28.67 20.77 14.58
CA VAL A 540 -29.51 19.57 14.73
C VAL A 540 -28.63 18.42 15.25
N PRO A 541 -28.90 17.85 16.44
CA PRO A 541 -28.11 16.76 17.01
C PRO A 541 -27.99 15.56 16.05
N ASN A 542 -26.79 15.00 15.91
CA ASN A 542 -26.51 13.85 15.05
C ASN A 542 -25.34 13.01 15.60
N GLU A 543 -25.37 11.69 15.41
CA GLU A 543 -24.34 10.73 15.88
C GLU A 543 -22.95 10.86 15.20
N HIS A 544 -22.88 11.57 14.07
CA HIS A 544 -21.65 11.76 13.30
C HIS A 544 -20.93 13.07 13.61
N GLU A 545 -21.58 13.99 14.33
CA GLU A 545 -21.02 15.31 14.61
C GLU A 545 -21.33 15.82 16.01
N ILE A 546 -20.36 16.52 16.59
CA ILE A 546 -20.54 17.26 17.83
C ILE A 546 -20.28 18.74 17.53
N TYR A 547 -21.21 19.59 17.94
CA TYR A 547 -21.11 21.04 17.78
C TYR A 547 -21.12 21.71 19.15
N VAL A 548 -20.27 22.71 19.30
CA VAL A 548 -20.10 23.55 20.47
C VAL A 548 -20.02 25.00 19.97
N ASN A 549 -20.91 25.84 20.48
CA ASN A 549 -20.87 27.27 20.18
C ASN A 549 -19.77 27.93 21.00
N THR A 550 -18.78 28.52 20.34
CA THR A 550 -17.66 29.19 21.02
C THR A 550 -18.07 30.48 21.71
N ASN A 551 -19.18 31.11 21.31
CA ASN A 551 -19.71 32.31 21.97
C ASN A 551 -20.26 32.02 23.38
N ASP A 552 -20.49 30.76 23.75
CA ASP A 552 -20.99 30.38 25.08
C ASP A 552 -19.89 30.32 26.15
N TYR A 553 -18.61 30.40 25.74
CA TYR A 553 -17.45 30.27 26.63
C TYR A 553 -16.86 31.65 26.92
N ASN A 554 -16.66 31.95 28.21
CA ASN A 554 -16.06 33.21 28.66
C ASN A 554 -14.59 33.07 29.09
N SER A 555 -14.08 31.84 29.15
CA SER A 555 -12.71 31.49 29.55
C SER A 555 -12.05 30.60 28.50
N LEU A 556 -10.80 30.91 28.15
CA LEU A 556 -10.01 30.11 27.23
C LEU A 556 -9.74 28.70 27.78
N ASP A 557 -9.53 28.55 29.09
CA ASP A 557 -9.24 27.25 29.70
C ASP A 557 -10.42 26.29 29.64
N GLU A 558 -11.64 26.81 29.79
CA GLU A 558 -12.86 26.02 29.67
C GLU A 558 -13.04 25.48 28.24
N LEU A 559 -12.80 26.34 27.24
CA LEU A 559 -12.81 25.96 25.84
C LEU A 559 -11.71 24.93 25.52
N VAL A 560 -10.48 25.16 25.99
CA VAL A 560 -9.35 24.24 25.80
C VAL A 560 -9.64 22.88 26.40
N LYS A 561 -10.23 22.84 27.60
CA LYS A 561 -10.64 21.59 28.25
C LYS A 561 -11.66 20.83 27.40
N ARG A 562 -12.73 21.50 26.96
CA ARG A 562 -13.78 20.89 26.13
C ARG A 562 -13.23 20.35 24.81
N VAL A 563 -12.39 21.14 24.14
CA VAL A 563 -11.77 20.75 22.86
C VAL A 563 -10.83 19.56 23.05
N SER A 564 -10.04 19.55 24.12
CA SER A 564 -9.10 18.47 24.43
C SER A 564 -9.79 17.13 24.71
N GLU A 565 -11.01 17.15 25.23
CA GLU A 565 -11.83 15.95 25.45
C GLU A 565 -12.29 15.30 24.12
N GLU A 566 -12.50 16.10 23.07
CA GLU A 566 -13.13 15.64 21.81
C GLU A 566 -12.16 15.49 20.62
N ILE A 567 -10.98 16.12 20.68
CA ILE A 567 -10.03 16.12 19.56
C ILE A 567 -9.73 14.69 19.08
N ILE A 568 -9.44 13.76 19.99
CA ILE A 568 -8.94 12.43 19.62
C ILE A 568 -10.03 11.53 19.00
N SER A 569 -11.30 11.75 19.35
CA SER A 569 -12.42 10.90 18.95
C SER A 569 -12.83 11.17 17.49
N HIS A 570 -12.64 12.38 16.98
CA HIS A 570 -13.13 12.81 15.67
C HIS A 570 -12.08 12.71 14.56
N ASN A 571 -12.52 12.69 13.29
CA ASN A 571 -11.62 12.72 12.14
C ASN A 571 -11.35 14.15 11.68
N ILE A 572 -12.35 15.01 11.81
CA ILE A 572 -12.26 16.43 11.46
C ILE A 572 -12.51 17.23 12.73
N VAL A 573 -11.61 18.15 13.05
CA VAL A 573 -11.74 19.02 14.23
C VAL A 573 -11.56 20.46 13.77
N MET A 574 -12.55 21.29 14.06
CA MET A 574 -12.59 22.71 13.69
C MET A 574 -12.76 23.54 14.96
N VAL A 575 -11.83 24.45 15.23
CA VAL A 575 -11.84 25.26 16.46
C VAL A 575 -11.57 26.72 16.11
N ASP A 576 -12.50 27.60 16.47
CA ASP A 576 -12.37 29.05 16.36
C ASP A 576 -12.11 29.66 17.75
N ILE A 577 -11.08 30.49 17.86
CA ILE A 577 -10.68 31.15 19.10
C ILE A 577 -10.62 32.66 18.85
N ASP A 578 -11.50 33.41 19.50
CA ASP A 578 -11.47 34.87 19.47
C ASP A 578 -10.86 35.38 20.78
N THR A 579 -9.60 35.84 20.73
CA THR A 579 -8.88 36.27 21.92
C THR A 579 -9.44 37.54 22.54
N LYS A 580 -10.29 38.30 21.82
CA LYS A 580 -10.93 39.50 22.38
C LYS A 580 -12.14 39.19 23.24
N LYS A 581 -12.78 38.03 23.02
CA LYS A 581 -13.99 37.60 23.75
C LYS A 581 -13.68 36.77 24.98
N LEU A 582 -12.56 36.04 24.96
CA LEU A 582 -12.16 35.17 26.06
C LEU A 582 -11.37 35.97 27.10
N ASN A 583 -11.79 35.91 28.36
CA ASN A 583 -11.06 36.55 29.45
C ASN A 583 -9.71 35.84 29.63
N MET A 584 -8.62 36.58 29.45
CA MET A 584 -7.25 36.14 29.70
C MET A 584 -6.80 36.71 31.05
N GLU A 585 -6.00 35.99 31.83
CA GLU A 585 -5.52 36.49 33.12
C GLU A 585 -4.73 37.80 32.94
N ALA A 586 -4.98 38.78 33.82
CA ALA A 586 -4.57 40.18 33.64
C ALA A 586 -3.03 40.41 33.58
N ASP A 587 -2.24 39.42 34.01
CA ASP A 587 -0.78 39.51 34.11
C ASP A 587 -0.02 38.72 33.00
N GLU A 588 -0.71 37.97 32.14
CA GLU A 588 -0.06 37.14 31.11
C GLU A 588 -0.02 37.81 29.71
N LYS A 589 1.08 37.58 28.97
CA LYS A 589 1.17 38.02 27.57
C LYS A 589 0.22 37.18 26.71
N PRO A 590 -0.72 37.79 25.95
CA PRO A 590 -1.75 37.04 25.22
C PRO A 590 -1.21 35.97 24.25
N LEU A 591 -0.06 36.22 23.63
CA LEU A 591 0.58 35.24 22.74
C LEU A 591 1.00 33.97 23.48
N ILE A 592 1.49 34.08 24.73
CA ILE A 592 1.97 32.93 25.51
C ILE A 592 0.79 32.05 25.92
N THR A 593 -0.31 32.66 26.36
CA THR A 593 -1.51 31.93 26.76
C THR A 593 -2.14 31.20 25.56
N VAL A 594 -2.21 31.83 24.38
CA VAL A 594 -2.67 31.18 23.13
C VAL A 594 -1.72 30.06 22.69
N ASP A 595 -0.41 30.29 22.79
CA ASP A 595 0.62 29.30 22.47
C ASP A 595 0.55 28.07 23.38
N ASN A 596 0.30 28.28 24.69
CA ASN A 596 0.05 27.22 25.66
C ASN A 596 -1.26 26.47 25.40
N ALA A 597 -2.33 27.18 25.05
CA ALA A 597 -3.61 26.58 24.68
C ALA A 597 -3.46 25.67 23.45
N LEU A 598 -2.78 26.15 22.39
CA LEU A 598 -2.45 25.35 21.22
C LEU A 598 -1.62 24.11 21.58
N ARG A 599 -0.61 24.29 22.43
CA ARG A 599 0.23 23.18 22.91
C ARG A 599 -0.59 22.11 23.61
N ASN A 600 -1.50 22.51 24.49
CA ASN A 600 -2.38 21.59 25.21
C ASN A 600 -3.30 20.86 24.24
N MET A 601 -4.03 21.57 23.37
CA MET A 601 -4.98 20.93 22.43
C MET A 601 -4.29 20.01 21.41
N ILE A 602 -3.16 20.44 20.83
CA ILE A 602 -2.42 19.64 19.83
C ILE A 602 -1.82 18.38 20.48
N SER A 603 -1.50 18.40 21.78
CA SER A 603 -0.99 17.21 22.48
C SER A 603 -1.98 16.04 22.48
N TYR A 604 -3.30 16.31 22.42
CA TYR A 604 -4.36 15.30 22.36
C TYR A 604 -4.68 14.84 20.93
N ALA A 605 -4.10 15.47 19.90
CA ALA A 605 -4.33 15.10 18.51
C ALA A 605 -3.66 13.76 18.15
N SER A 606 -4.21 13.09 17.14
CA SER A 606 -3.66 11.83 16.63
C SER A 606 -2.28 12.01 15.98
N TRP A 607 -1.48 10.95 15.94
CA TRP A 607 -0.11 10.93 15.41
C TRP A 607 0.05 11.36 13.96
N ASN A 608 -0.92 10.99 13.13
CA ASN A 608 -0.94 11.34 11.72
C ASN A 608 -1.92 12.47 11.43
N SER A 609 -2.07 13.39 12.39
CA SER A 609 -2.93 14.56 12.19
C SER A 609 -2.25 15.60 11.33
N LEU A 610 -2.99 16.12 10.37
CA LEU A 610 -2.69 17.38 9.70
C LEU A 610 -3.12 18.51 10.63
N ILE A 611 -2.17 19.33 11.06
CA ILE A 611 -2.44 20.50 11.90
C ILE A 611 -2.36 21.76 11.02
N ILE A 612 -3.45 22.52 11.01
CA ILE A 612 -3.56 23.80 10.32
C ILE A 612 -3.89 24.87 11.37
N VAL A 613 -3.01 25.87 11.51
CA VAL A 613 -3.22 26.99 12.42
C VAL A 613 -3.26 28.27 11.60
N ILE A 614 -4.33 29.04 11.74
CA ILE A 614 -4.55 30.29 11.01
C ILE A 614 -4.68 31.41 12.03
N PHE A 615 -3.76 32.37 11.98
CA PHE A 615 -3.88 33.62 12.72
C PHE A 615 -4.48 34.66 11.80
N SER A 616 -5.56 35.29 12.23
CA SER A 616 -6.33 36.23 11.41
C SER A 616 -6.54 37.55 12.14
N SER A 617 -6.31 38.65 11.42
CA SER A 617 -6.70 40.01 11.79
C SER A 617 -7.53 40.64 10.66
N LEU A 618 -8.14 41.80 10.89
CA LEU A 618 -8.91 42.52 9.86
C LEU A 618 -8.11 42.89 8.61
N GLN A 619 -6.77 42.92 8.71
CA GLN A 619 -5.90 43.36 7.61
C GLN A 619 -5.25 42.18 6.88
N GLU A 620 -4.88 41.12 7.59
CA GLU A 620 -4.11 40.00 7.04
C GLU A 620 -4.44 38.67 7.73
N SER A 621 -4.01 37.56 7.13
CA SER A 621 -4.08 36.22 7.73
C SER A 621 -2.84 35.40 7.41
N LEU A 622 -2.34 34.65 8.39
CA LEU A 622 -1.16 33.80 8.30
C LEU A 622 -1.55 32.34 8.55
N CYS A 623 -1.25 31.47 7.59
CA CYS A 623 -1.43 30.03 7.72
C CYS A 623 -0.13 29.32 8.06
N TYR A 624 -0.22 28.40 9.01
CA TYR A 624 0.82 27.47 9.40
C TYR A 624 0.30 26.04 9.23
N LEU A 625 1.09 25.18 8.60
CA LEU A 625 0.67 23.83 8.26
C LEU A 625 1.79 22.83 8.49
N THR A 626 1.50 21.72 9.16
CA THR A 626 2.46 20.64 9.45
C THR A 626 1.75 19.32 9.78
N SER A 627 2.50 18.24 9.94
CA SER A 627 2.01 16.96 10.47
C SER A 627 2.54 16.66 11.88
N VAL A 628 1.74 16.03 12.75
CA VAL A 628 2.13 15.78 14.16
C VAL A 628 3.42 14.96 14.30
N MET A 629 3.68 14.00 13.41
CA MET A 629 4.95 13.26 13.40
C MET A 629 6.17 14.16 13.11
N GLU A 630 6.02 15.14 12.22
CA GLU A 630 7.12 16.09 11.93
C GLU A 630 7.39 17.02 13.12
N ILE A 631 6.34 17.39 13.86
CA ILE A 631 6.42 18.18 15.10
C ILE A 631 7.21 17.42 16.17
N ARG A 632 6.82 16.17 16.46
CA ARG A 632 7.43 15.38 17.54
C ARG A 632 8.86 14.95 17.19
N GLY A 633 9.15 14.62 15.93
CA GLY A 633 10.53 14.37 15.48
C GLY A 633 11.47 15.59 15.59
N LYS A 634 10.93 16.82 15.54
CA LYS A 634 11.68 18.07 15.78
C LYS A 634 11.80 18.42 17.27
N LEU A 635 10.76 18.18 18.08
CA LEU A 635 10.76 18.39 19.54
C LEU A 635 11.61 17.37 20.30
N GLU A 636 11.66 16.11 19.85
CA GLU A 636 12.51 15.06 20.42
C GLU A 636 14.02 15.31 20.22
N LYS A 637 14.41 16.30 19.40
CA LYS A 637 15.82 16.66 19.18
C LYS A 637 16.46 17.46 20.31
N LYS A 638 15.79 17.71 21.45
CA LYS A 638 16.49 18.15 22.67
C LYS A 638 16.03 17.36 23.91
N VAL A 639 17.04 16.78 24.56
CA VAL A 639 17.02 15.94 25.77
C VAL A 639 16.50 14.51 25.57
N ARG A 640 17.19 13.74 24.71
CA ARG A 640 17.32 12.29 24.94
C ARG A 640 18.60 12.03 25.70
N SER A 641 18.47 11.85 27.02
CA SER A 641 19.38 10.97 27.75
C SER A 641 19.33 9.60 27.06
N LEU A 642 20.50 9.06 26.70
CA LEU A 642 20.68 7.80 25.97
C LEU A 642 20.14 6.55 26.70
N PHE A 643 19.55 6.69 27.89
CA PHE A 643 19.12 5.57 28.72
C PHE A 643 17.74 5.78 29.34
N ARG A 644 16.68 5.72 28.54
CA ARG A 644 15.42 5.08 28.97
C ARG A 644 14.72 4.51 27.73
N ARG A 645 14.53 3.19 27.74
CA ARG A 645 13.76 2.44 26.75
C ARG A 645 12.36 2.18 27.32
N ASP A 646 11.37 2.26 26.44
CA ASP A 646 10.06 1.65 26.64
C ASP A 646 10.16 0.13 26.83
N TYR A 647 9.23 -0.41 27.60
CA TYR A 647 9.14 -1.82 27.98
C TYR A 647 8.99 -2.73 26.75
N VAL A 648 10.08 -3.39 26.37
CA VAL A 648 10.08 -4.52 25.44
C VAL A 648 10.14 -5.80 26.26
N GLN A 649 9.14 -6.68 26.12
CA GLN A 649 9.17 -7.98 26.79
C GLN A 649 10.34 -8.85 26.30
N PRO A 650 11.01 -9.60 27.19
CA PRO A 650 12.28 -10.22 26.91
C PRO A 650 12.13 -11.72 26.69
N ASN A 651 12.27 -12.18 25.46
CA ASN A 651 12.48 -13.60 25.18
C ASN A 651 12.96 -13.82 23.74
N ASN A 652 13.61 -12.81 23.16
CA ASN A 652 13.93 -12.81 21.74
C ASN A 652 15.38 -12.43 21.47
N LEU A 653 16.29 -13.40 21.62
CA LEU A 653 17.64 -13.32 21.04
C LEU A 653 17.63 -13.22 19.50
N SER A 654 16.47 -13.34 18.84
CA SER A 654 16.33 -13.04 17.40
C SER A 654 16.36 -11.53 17.10
N TYR A 655 16.19 -10.70 18.13
CA TYR A 655 16.52 -9.27 18.10
C TYR A 655 17.85 -9.07 18.84
N PRO A 656 19.00 -8.85 18.17
CA PRO A 656 20.04 -8.12 18.84
C PRO A 656 19.52 -6.68 18.97
N ASN A 657 19.11 -6.26 20.16
CA ASN A 657 19.77 -5.09 20.73
C ASN A 657 19.44 -4.86 22.20
N LYS A 658 20.38 -5.20 23.09
CA LYS A 658 20.76 -4.46 24.32
C LYS A 658 22.11 -5.10 24.74
N PHE A 659 23.24 -4.50 24.34
CA PHE A 659 24.65 -4.89 24.64
C PHE A 659 25.30 -6.03 23.81
N MET A 660 26.64 -5.94 23.69
CA MET A 660 27.62 -7.00 23.36
C MET A 660 28.28 -7.04 21.96
N ARG A 661 28.79 -5.89 21.47
CA ARG A 661 30.09 -5.83 20.76
C ARG A 661 31.10 -5.10 21.67
N PRO A 662 32.34 -5.61 21.89
CA PRO A 662 33.40 -4.84 22.55
C PRO A 662 33.75 -3.53 21.81
N ASP A 663 33.51 -3.53 20.50
CA ASP A 663 34.00 -2.57 19.50
C ASP A 663 32.90 -1.63 18.97
N PHE A 664 31.76 -1.53 19.66
CA PHE A 664 30.73 -0.53 19.34
C PHE A 664 30.68 0.55 20.41
N ASP A 665 31.35 1.67 20.14
CA ASP A 665 31.29 2.88 20.95
C ASP A 665 30.15 3.80 20.44
N PRO A 666 29.07 3.99 21.22
CA PRO A 666 27.97 4.89 20.85
C PRO A 666 28.36 6.38 20.84
N GLN A 667 29.60 6.73 21.19
CA GLN A 667 30.16 8.08 21.06
C GLN A 667 31.10 8.25 19.85
N ALA A 668 31.29 7.22 19.01
CA ALA A 668 32.17 7.32 17.85
C ALA A 668 31.73 8.46 16.91
N GLU A 669 32.63 9.42 16.69
CA GLU A 669 32.34 10.57 15.83
C GLU A 669 32.20 10.10 14.38
N VAL A 670 31.45 10.84 13.56
CA VAL A 670 31.26 10.53 12.12
C VAL A 670 32.60 10.33 11.39
N LYS A 671 33.69 10.94 11.88
CA LYS A 671 35.04 10.76 11.35
C LYS A 671 35.61 9.35 11.56
N ASP A 672 35.29 8.68 12.67
CA ASP A 672 35.80 7.35 13.02
C ASP A 672 35.07 6.28 12.21
N ILE A 673 33.77 6.48 11.95
CA ILE A 673 32.96 5.64 11.03
C ILE A 673 33.48 5.75 9.59
N VAL A 674 33.88 6.95 9.15
CA VAL A 674 34.49 7.17 7.84
C VAL A 674 35.90 6.58 7.75
N ALA A 675 36.63 6.53 8.87
CA ALA A 675 37.94 5.88 8.96
C ALA A 675 37.88 4.34 8.97
N GLU A 676 36.81 3.74 9.52
CA GLU A 676 36.60 2.29 9.56
C GLU A 676 35.90 1.74 8.29
N MET A 677 35.20 2.59 7.53
CA MET A 677 34.52 2.23 6.28
C MET A 677 35.40 1.47 5.27
N PRO A 678 36.68 1.86 5.03
CA PRO A 678 37.59 1.13 4.15
C PRO A 678 37.89 -0.28 4.66
N GLY A 679 38.10 -0.47 5.97
CA GLY A 679 38.34 -1.78 6.59
C GLY A 679 37.10 -2.68 6.54
N PHE A 680 35.92 -2.11 6.78
CA PHE A 680 34.64 -2.79 6.60
C PHE A 680 34.44 -3.24 5.14
N LEU A 681 34.70 -2.37 4.16
CA LEU A 681 34.63 -2.72 2.74
C LEU A 681 35.66 -3.79 2.37
N TRP A 682 36.89 -3.69 2.85
CA TRP A 682 37.94 -4.69 2.60
C TRP A 682 37.62 -6.07 3.19
N ASN A 683 37.14 -6.11 4.44
CA ASN A 683 36.72 -7.36 5.09
C ASN A 683 35.52 -8.00 4.36
N ASN A 684 34.58 -7.18 3.87
CA ASN A 684 33.48 -7.68 3.04
C ASN A 684 33.97 -8.19 1.69
N VAL A 685 34.96 -7.54 1.06
CA VAL A 685 35.61 -8.03 -0.16
C VAL A 685 36.30 -9.37 0.08
N VAL A 686 37.03 -9.53 1.19
CA VAL A 686 37.65 -10.82 1.58
C VAL A 686 36.61 -11.92 1.77
N GLU A 687 35.50 -11.63 2.46
CA GLU A 687 34.40 -12.59 2.66
C GLU A 687 33.69 -12.94 1.34
N ILE A 688 33.45 -11.97 0.44
CA ILE A 688 32.95 -12.22 -0.92
C ILE A 688 33.91 -13.12 -1.69
N THR A 689 35.21 -12.88 -1.57
CA THR A 689 36.24 -13.66 -2.26
C THR A 689 36.27 -15.11 -1.75
N LYS A 690 36.09 -15.33 -0.44
CA LYS A 690 35.92 -16.66 0.16
C LYS A 690 34.62 -17.33 -0.30
N GLU A 691 33.51 -16.61 -0.37
CA GLU A 691 32.21 -17.13 -0.85
C GLU A 691 32.28 -17.55 -2.33
N ILE A 692 32.97 -16.76 -3.16
CA ILE A 692 33.20 -17.09 -4.58
C ILE A 692 34.11 -18.33 -4.68
N LYS A 693 35.24 -18.37 -3.97
CA LYS A 693 36.14 -19.55 -3.97
C LYS A 693 35.45 -20.82 -3.47
N GLY A 694 34.57 -20.72 -2.47
CA GLY A 694 33.78 -21.84 -1.94
C GLY A 694 32.74 -22.39 -2.93
N ARG A 695 32.23 -21.56 -3.86
CA ARG A 695 31.29 -21.99 -4.91
C ARG A 695 31.96 -22.69 -6.10
N PHE A 696 33.23 -22.42 -6.37
CA PHE A 696 33.97 -22.99 -7.50
C PHE A 696 34.76 -24.27 -7.16
N GLY A 697 34.78 -24.71 -5.90
CA GLY A 697 35.43 -25.96 -5.48
C GLY A 697 34.60 -27.20 -5.84
N ILE A 698 34.83 -27.78 -7.01
CA ILE A 698 34.24 -29.07 -7.41
C ILE A 698 34.89 -30.19 -6.59
N TYR A 699 34.31 -30.53 -5.44
CA TYR A 699 34.61 -31.77 -4.70
C TYR A 699 33.47 -32.77 -4.93
N LYS A 700 33.80 -33.92 -5.56
CA LYS A 700 32.89 -35.00 -5.98
C LYS A 700 31.90 -35.55 -4.92
N PRO A 701 32.12 -35.53 -3.60
CA PRO A 701 31.12 -36.02 -2.64
C PRO A 701 29.88 -35.12 -2.49
N ASN A 702 29.99 -33.82 -2.77
CA ASN A 702 28.92 -32.86 -2.47
C ASN A 702 27.82 -32.78 -3.55
N ILE A 703 28.10 -33.16 -4.80
CA ILE A 703 27.13 -33.06 -5.91
C ILE A 703 25.96 -34.05 -5.70
N LEU A 704 26.22 -35.25 -5.18
CA LEU A 704 25.18 -36.25 -4.90
C LEU A 704 24.28 -35.83 -3.73
N GLU A 705 24.85 -35.20 -2.70
CA GLU A 705 24.09 -34.63 -1.59
C GLU A 705 23.25 -33.43 -2.03
N ASP A 706 23.79 -32.58 -2.90
CA ASP A 706 23.11 -31.39 -3.43
C ASP A 706 22.00 -31.77 -4.44
N LEU A 707 22.09 -32.95 -5.07
CA LEU A 707 21.04 -33.56 -5.92
C LEU A 707 19.98 -34.36 -5.13
N GLY A 708 20.10 -34.47 -3.80
CA GLY A 708 19.10 -35.10 -2.92
C GLY A 708 19.16 -36.63 -2.79
N ASN A 709 20.17 -37.30 -3.34
CA ASN A 709 20.32 -38.76 -3.29
C ASN A 709 21.06 -39.22 -2.01
N LEU A 710 20.43 -39.04 -0.83
CA LEU A 710 20.99 -39.45 0.46
C LEU A 710 20.69 -40.92 0.80
N ARG A 711 21.63 -41.59 1.47
CA ARG A 711 21.43 -42.96 2.01
C ARG A 711 20.73 -42.89 3.36
N HIS A 712 19.95 -43.92 3.69
CA HIS A 712 19.41 -44.09 5.04
C HIS A 712 20.56 -44.15 6.07
N GLY A 713 20.45 -43.39 7.16
CA GLY A 713 21.48 -43.24 8.18
C GLY A 713 22.62 -42.28 7.81
N GLN A 714 22.62 -41.67 6.62
CA GLN A 714 23.61 -40.67 6.25
C GLN A 714 23.44 -39.43 7.14
N PHE A 715 24.50 -39.07 7.87
CA PHE A 715 24.50 -37.90 8.74
C PHE A 715 25.58 -36.90 8.32
N ARG A 716 25.32 -35.63 8.61
CA ARG A 716 26.20 -34.51 8.30
C ARG A 716 26.42 -33.68 9.56
N LYS A 717 27.68 -33.42 9.88
CA LYS A 717 28.08 -32.55 11.00
C LYS A 717 28.30 -31.15 10.46
N ASP A 718 27.42 -30.22 10.82
CA ASP A 718 27.50 -28.84 10.33
C ASP A 718 28.12 -27.89 11.35
N ILE A 719 27.96 -28.15 12.65
CA ILE A 719 28.56 -27.35 13.71
C ILE A 719 29.43 -28.26 14.58
N SER A 720 30.71 -27.91 14.68
CA SER A 720 31.67 -28.58 15.56
C SER A 720 32.53 -27.56 16.31
N PHE A 721 33.00 -27.92 17.49
CA PHE A 721 33.74 -27.02 18.39
C PHE A 721 35.24 -27.30 18.43
N LYS A 722 35.78 -27.84 17.33
CA LYS A 722 37.20 -28.22 17.23
C LYS A 722 38.16 -27.05 17.19
N ALA A 723 37.69 -25.88 16.75
CA ALA A 723 38.48 -24.68 16.55
C ALA A 723 37.85 -23.52 17.34
N ILE A 724 38.68 -22.61 17.85
CA ILE A 724 38.20 -21.48 18.67
C ILE A 724 37.38 -20.49 17.84
N GLU A 725 37.63 -20.42 16.53
CA GLU A 725 36.85 -19.61 15.59
C GLU A 725 35.39 -20.03 15.54
N SER A 726 35.08 -21.30 15.81
CA SER A 726 33.71 -21.82 15.83
C SER A 726 32.83 -21.16 16.88
N PHE A 727 33.42 -20.55 17.92
CA PHE A 727 32.70 -19.83 18.98
C PHE A 727 32.35 -18.39 18.59
N LYS A 728 32.96 -17.81 17.54
CA LYS A 728 32.70 -16.42 17.11
C LYS A 728 31.24 -16.18 16.70
N SER A 729 30.60 -17.21 16.16
CA SER A 729 29.20 -17.19 15.68
C SER A 729 28.18 -17.49 16.78
N TRP A 730 28.62 -17.72 18.03
CA TRP A 730 27.75 -17.96 19.17
C TRP A 730 27.60 -16.72 20.04
N ARG A 731 26.43 -16.58 20.65
CA ARG A 731 26.10 -15.49 21.59
C ARG A 731 25.28 -16.05 22.76
N CYS A 732 25.63 -15.67 23.98
CA CYS A 732 24.88 -15.98 25.19
C CYS A 732 23.90 -14.86 25.53
N GLY A 733 22.85 -15.19 26.26
CA GLY A 733 21.96 -14.23 26.89
C GLY A 733 21.20 -14.84 28.05
N ALA A 734 20.97 -14.06 29.09
CA ALA A 734 20.12 -14.42 30.22
C ALA A 734 19.19 -13.24 30.60
N ASP A 735 18.20 -13.51 31.44
CA ASP A 735 17.29 -12.48 31.96
C ASP A 735 18.01 -11.34 32.72
N SER A 736 19.21 -11.60 33.29
CA SER A 736 20.00 -10.56 33.96
C SER A 736 20.55 -9.51 32.99
N ASP A 737 20.86 -9.88 31.75
CA ASP A 737 21.46 -8.98 30.76
C ASP A 737 20.50 -7.85 30.35
N SER A 738 19.20 -8.09 30.55
CA SER A 738 18.13 -7.13 30.25
C SER A 738 17.58 -6.43 31.49
N ASN A 739 18.17 -6.66 32.67
CA ASN A 739 17.70 -6.21 33.99
C ASN A 739 16.30 -6.72 34.33
N GLU A 740 15.99 -7.99 34.02
CA GLU A 740 14.67 -8.57 34.28
C GLU A 740 14.67 -9.77 35.23
N GLY A 741 15.84 -10.33 35.50
CA GLY A 741 16.04 -11.41 36.45
C GLY A 741 17.47 -11.47 36.97
N PHE A 742 17.82 -12.60 37.60
CA PHE A 742 19.12 -12.82 38.23
C PHE A 742 19.85 -14.04 37.65
N SER A 743 19.38 -14.61 36.55
CA SER A 743 20.00 -15.76 35.88
C SER A 743 21.25 -15.32 35.14
N LYS A 744 22.29 -16.16 35.11
CA LYS A 744 23.54 -15.90 34.39
C LYS A 744 23.92 -17.10 33.55
N CYS A 745 24.58 -16.88 32.41
CA CYS A 745 25.06 -17.98 31.57
C CYS A 745 26.33 -17.62 30.79
N GLU A 746 27.09 -18.65 30.43
CA GLU A 746 28.28 -18.56 29.60
C GLU A 746 28.38 -19.76 28.66
N PHE A 747 29.11 -19.59 27.55
CA PHE A 747 29.34 -20.61 26.55
C PHE A 747 30.83 -20.66 26.23
N VAL A 748 31.51 -21.70 26.73
CA VAL A 748 32.96 -21.76 26.77
C VAL A 748 33.49 -23.03 26.09
N PRO A 749 34.67 -22.97 25.44
CA PRO A 749 35.34 -24.16 24.96
C PRO A 749 35.84 -25.02 26.13
N THR A 750 35.91 -26.33 25.91
CA THR A 750 36.54 -27.27 26.85
C THR A 750 37.85 -27.84 26.28
N ASP A 751 38.69 -28.40 27.13
CA ASP A 751 39.93 -29.10 26.73
C ASP A 751 39.67 -30.30 25.81
N ARG A 752 38.43 -30.81 25.81
CA ARG A 752 38.00 -31.95 24.98
C ARG A 752 37.56 -31.54 23.58
N LYS A 753 37.74 -30.28 23.19
CA LYS A 753 37.26 -29.71 21.92
C LYS A 753 35.73 -29.79 21.77
N THR A 754 35.02 -29.66 22.90
CA THR A 754 33.56 -29.57 23.00
C THR A 754 33.19 -28.17 23.50
N ALA A 755 31.89 -27.83 23.47
CA ALA A 755 31.39 -26.58 24.03
C ALA A 755 30.57 -26.83 25.29
N LEU A 756 30.76 -25.99 26.30
CA LEU A 756 30.05 -26.06 27.58
C LEU A 756 29.15 -24.84 27.74
N PHE A 757 27.84 -25.05 27.74
CA PHE A 757 26.82 -24.09 28.10
C PHE A 757 26.48 -24.25 29.59
N ARG A 758 26.92 -23.31 30.43
CA ARG A 758 26.72 -23.41 31.89
C ARG A 758 26.30 -22.07 32.49
N GLY A 759 25.73 -22.12 33.68
CA GLY A 759 25.29 -20.93 34.38
C GLY A 759 24.48 -21.21 35.62
N VAL A 760 23.83 -20.18 36.14
CA VAL A 760 22.93 -20.25 37.30
C VAL A 760 21.58 -19.69 36.89
N LEU A 761 20.51 -20.47 37.05
CA LEU A 761 19.15 -20.03 36.79
C LEU A 761 18.52 -19.50 38.09
N SER A 762 17.82 -18.37 38.01
CA SER A 762 17.03 -17.85 39.13
C SER A 762 15.68 -17.31 38.67
N THR A 763 14.61 -17.85 39.25
CA THR A 763 13.21 -17.43 39.01
C THR A 763 12.80 -16.23 39.86
N LYS A 764 13.71 -15.68 40.68
CA LYS A 764 13.45 -14.54 41.55
C LYS A 764 13.10 -13.30 40.73
N LEU A 765 11.93 -12.74 41.01
CA LEU A 765 11.44 -11.52 40.35
C LEU A 765 12.08 -10.26 40.94
N ILE A 766 12.31 -9.28 40.09
CA ILE A 766 12.64 -7.91 40.49
C ILE A 766 11.36 -7.25 41.04
N LYS A 767 11.47 -6.53 42.16
CA LYS A 767 10.33 -5.86 42.82
C LYS A 767 9.95 -4.55 42.10
N ASP A 768 9.68 -4.62 40.80
CA ASP A 768 9.31 -3.47 39.97
C ASP A 768 7.82 -3.40 39.62
N GLY A 769 7.06 -4.45 39.96
CA GLY A 769 5.62 -4.57 39.70
C GLY A 769 5.25 -4.71 38.22
N ARG A 770 6.23 -4.88 37.33
CA ARG A 770 6.04 -4.96 35.87
C ARG A 770 6.44 -6.33 35.31
N ILE A 771 7.40 -7.01 35.93
CA ILE A 771 7.87 -8.33 35.48
C ILE A 771 7.11 -9.43 36.23
N GLU A 772 6.35 -10.23 35.48
CA GLU A 772 5.53 -11.32 36.04
C GLU A 772 6.29 -12.66 36.10
N ARG A 773 7.34 -12.85 35.29
CA ARG A 773 8.09 -14.11 35.15
C ARG A 773 9.57 -13.86 34.84
N ALA A 774 10.46 -14.54 35.55
CA ALA A 774 11.91 -14.58 35.33
C ALA A 774 12.42 -16.03 35.39
N GLY A 775 13.69 -16.27 35.10
CA GLY A 775 14.33 -17.58 35.12
C GLY A 775 14.55 -18.16 33.72
N TRP A 776 15.34 -17.48 32.89
CA TRP A 776 15.78 -18.03 31.60
C TRP A 776 17.25 -17.74 31.28
N ALA A 777 17.86 -18.68 30.57
CA ALA A 777 19.22 -18.58 30.02
C ALA A 777 19.27 -19.22 28.64
N THR A 778 20.07 -18.69 27.71
CA THR A 778 20.12 -19.22 26.34
C THR A 778 21.43 -18.92 25.63
N VAL A 779 21.77 -19.79 24.68
CA VAL A 779 22.85 -19.60 23.72
C VAL A 779 22.28 -19.68 22.30
N LYS A 780 22.68 -18.76 21.42
CA LYS A 780 22.25 -18.68 20.01
C LYS A 780 23.44 -18.77 19.07
N PHE A 781 23.31 -19.62 18.07
CA PHE A 781 24.18 -19.68 16.91
C PHE A 781 23.58 -18.89 15.74
N GLU A 782 24.35 -17.96 15.21
CA GLU A 782 23.98 -17.20 14.02
C GLU A 782 25.22 -16.84 13.19
N GLU A 783 25.24 -17.30 11.94
CA GLU A 783 26.33 -17.02 11.01
C GLU A 783 25.92 -15.94 10.01
N ARG A 784 26.79 -14.94 9.81
CA ARG A 784 26.60 -13.85 8.86
C ARG A 784 27.68 -13.91 7.79
N GLY A 785 27.26 -13.81 6.53
CA GLY A 785 28.13 -13.67 5.37
C GLY A 785 28.46 -12.20 5.09
N ALA A 786 29.00 -11.95 3.89
CA ALA A 786 29.34 -10.59 3.46
C ALA A 786 28.16 -9.62 3.59
N PHE A 787 28.47 -8.38 3.96
CA PHE A 787 27.53 -7.30 4.26
C PHE A 787 26.47 -7.67 5.29
N LEU A 788 26.83 -8.51 6.27
CA LEU A 788 25.95 -9.01 7.32
C LEU A 788 24.75 -9.81 6.79
N LYS A 789 24.85 -10.34 5.56
CA LYS A 789 23.82 -11.19 4.96
C LYS A 789 23.61 -12.44 5.80
N LYS A 790 22.34 -12.76 6.13
CA LYS A 790 22.01 -14.01 6.84
C LYS A 790 22.40 -15.22 6.00
N ARG A 791 23.10 -16.18 6.61
CA ARG A 791 23.31 -17.50 6.01
C ARG A 791 22.20 -18.45 6.42
N TYR A 792 21.86 -19.36 5.51
CA TYR A 792 20.81 -20.35 5.70
C TYR A 792 21.42 -21.75 5.62
N PHE A 793 20.90 -22.67 6.43
CA PHE A 793 21.23 -24.09 6.37
C PHE A 793 20.49 -24.77 5.21
N SER A 794 20.65 -24.26 3.99
CA SER A 794 19.89 -24.70 2.81
C SER A 794 19.98 -26.22 2.58
N LYS A 795 21.13 -26.83 2.90
CA LYS A 795 21.39 -28.27 2.77
C LYS A 795 20.58 -29.13 3.75
N TRP A 796 19.98 -28.58 4.79
CA TRP A 796 19.12 -29.33 5.72
C TRP A 796 17.81 -29.77 5.07
N SER A 797 17.43 -29.20 3.92
CA SER A 797 16.23 -29.61 3.16
C SER A 797 16.20 -31.10 2.80
N ASN A 798 17.38 -31.71 2.65
CA ASN A 798 17.49 -33.09 2.19
C ASN A 798 17.44 -34.10 3.37
N TYR A 799 17.50 -33.61 4.61
CA TYR A 799 17.56 -34.43 5.82
C TYR A 799 16.25 -34.41 6.60
N SER A 800 15.91 -35.54 7.22
CA SER A 800 14.67 -35.76 7.97
C SER A 800 14.74 -35.34 9.45
N HIS A 801 15.94 -35.43 10.04
CA HIS A 801 16.12 -35.29 11.49
C HIS A 801 17.24 -34.29 11.80
N PHE A 802 17.01 -33.45 12.81
CA PHE A 802 18.02 -32.68 13.51
C PHE A 802 18.79 -33.59 14.47
N LEU A 803 20.11 -33.50 14.51
CA LEU A 803 20.96 -34.34 15.34
C LEU A 803 21.82 -33.48 16.27
N ILE A 804 21.75 -33.75 17.57
CA ILE A 804 22.66 -33.17 18.56
C ILE A 804 23.28 -34.26 19.42
N LYS A 805 24.61 -34.21 19.55
CA LYS A 805 25.34 -35.02 20.53
C LYS A 805 25.70 -34.15 21.72
N CYS A 806 25.09 -34.43 22.86
CA CYS A 806 25.26 -33.64 24.07
C CYS A 806 25.37 -34.54 25.31
N ARG A 807 25.75 -33.95 26.44
CA ARG A 807 25.60 -34.54 27.78
C ARG A 807 25.15 -33.43 28.71
N GLY A 808 24.15 -33.69 29.53
CA GLY A 808 23.53 -32.65 30.35
C GLY A 808 23.47 -33.04 31.82
N ASP A 809 22.76 -32.22 32.56
CA ASP A 809 22.65 -32.20 34.02
C ASP A 809 21.33 -32.77 34.54
N GLY A 810 20.49 -33.35 33.66
CA GLY A 810 19.15 -33.82 34.04
C GLY A 810 18.04 -32.80 33.73
N ARG A 811 18.38 -31.58 33.30
CA ARG A 811 17.41 -30.54 33.01
C ARG A 811 16.84 -30.67 31.60
N THR A 812 15.75 -29.92 31.37
CA THR A 812 15.05 -29.86 30.09
C THR A 812 15.44 -28.60 29.33
N TYR A 813 16.11 -28.77 28.19
CA TYR A 813 16.51 -27.67 27.32
C TYR A 813 15.57 -27.58 26.12
N LYS A 814 15.32 -26.36 25.66
CA LYS A 814 14.48 -26.07 24.50
C LYS A 814 15.37 -25.71 23.31
N ILE A 815 15.30 -26.52 22.27
CA ILE A 815 15.91 -26.23 20.97
C ILE A 815 14.95 -25.37 20.17
N ILE A 816 15.44 -24.29 19.58
CA ILE A 816 14.65 -23.35 18.79
C ILE A 816 15.37 -23.11 17.46
N LEU A 817 14.67 -23.35 16.36
CA LEU A 817 15.12 -23.11 14.99
C LEU A 817 14.34 -21.92 14.41
N ASN A 818 15.04 -20.91 13.92
CA ASN A 818 14.39 -19.76 13.29
C ASN A 818 14.39 -19.93 11.77
N SER A 819 13.21 -19.89 11.15
CA SER A 819 13.01 -20.02 9.71
C SER A 819 12.12 -18.89 9.18
N PRO A 820 12.66 -17.68 8.90
CA PRO A 820 11.86 -16.56 8.43
C PRO A 820 11.25 -16.82 7.05
N LEU A 821 10.02 -16.34 6.81
CA LEU A 821 9.36 -16.35 5.50
C LEU A 821 9.72 -15.08 4.69
N LEU A 822 9.36 -15.07 3.39
CA LEU A 822 9.73 -14.02 2.42
C LEU A 822 9.27 -12.58 2.80
N PHE A 823 8.37 -12.43 3.78
CA PHE A 823 7.78 -11.15 4.20
C PHE A 823 8.01 -10.87 5.70
N ASP A 824 8.17 -9.57 6.02
CA ASP A 824 8.49 -8.95 7.32
C ASP A 824 7.50 -9.26 8.47
N VAL A 825 6.36 -9.90 8.17
CA VAL A 825 5.30 -10.21 9.14
C VAL A 825 5.63 -11.44 10.01
N SER A 826 6.54 -12.32 9.56
CA SER A 826 6.88 -13.60 10.21
C SER A 826 8.13 -13.56 11.11
N TRP A 827 8.64 -12.37 11.44
CA TRP A 827 9.92 -12.21 12.17
C TRP A 827 9.95 -12.77 13.60
N GLY A 828 8.78 -13.10 14.17
CA GLY A 828 8.66 -13.76 15.47
C GLY A 828 8.53 -15.28 15.40
N ASP A 829 8.46 -15.85 14.20
CA ASP A 829 8.18 -17.26 13.96
C ASP A 829 9.44 -18.10 14.19
N SER A 830 9.31 -19.09 15.06
CA SER A 830 10.34 -20.09 15.32
C SER A 830 9.71 -21.45 15.56
N HIS A 831 10.52 -22.49 15.43
CA HIS A 831 10.10 -23.88 15.58
C HIS A 831 10.89 -24.47 16.72
N SER A 832 10.22 -25.06 17.70
CA SER A 832 10.86 -25.49 18.94
C SER A 832 10.57 -26.92 19.33
N TYR A 833 11.54 -27.54 20.00
CA TYR A 833 11.47 -28.89 20.54
C TYR A 833 12.14 -28.93 21.92
N TYR A 834 11.65 -29.78 22.82
CA TYR A 834 12.20 -29.93 24.17
C TYR A 834 13.06 -31.19 24.25
N ILE A 835 14.32 -31.05 24.62
CA ILE A 835 15.24 -32.15 24.90
C ILE A 835 15.36 -32.34 26.41
N HIS A 836 15.17 -33.58 26.87
CA HIS A 836 15.39 -33.97 28.25
C HIS A 836 16.78 -34.56 28.35
N THR A 837 17.64 -34.00 29.20
CA THR A 837 19.01 -34.50 29.32
C THR A 837 19.10 -35.59 30.38
N HIS A 838 19.94 -36.60 30.15
CA HIS A 838 20.25 -37.58 31.18
C HIS A 838 21.29 -36.99 32.15
N GLY A 839 20.95 -36.85 33.43
CA GLY A 839 21.88 -36.37 34.46
C GLY A 839 22.99 -37.39 34.72
N GLY A 840 24.17 -37.19 34.12
CA GLY A 840 25.31 -38.09 34.25
C GLY A 840 26.43 -37.80 33.24
N PRO A 841 27.60 -38.46 33.33
CA PRO A 841 28.77 -38.15 32.49
C PRO A 841 28.65 -38.64 31.03
N TYR A 842 27.56 -39.33 30.69
CA TYR A 842 27.38 -40.07 29.43
C TYR A 842 26.90 -39.18 28.29
N TRP A 843 27.39 -39.46 27.07
CA TRP A 843 26.94 -38.79 25.85
C TRP A 843 25.61 -39.36 25.37
N GLN A 844 24.65 -38.48 25.11
CA GLN A 844 23.37 -38.79 24.49
C GLN A 844 23.33 -38.27 23.04
N TYR A 845 22.65 -39.02 22.18
CA TYR A 845 22.43 -38.66 20.78
C TYR A 845 20.93 -38.43 20.58
N GLU A 846 20.54 -37.18 20.39
CA GLU A 846 19.14 -36.83 20.13
C GLU A 846 18.96 -36.61 18.64
N ALA A 847 18.30 -37.57 17.98
CA ALA A 847 17.83 -37.46 16.60
C ALA A 847 16.36 -37.06 16.61
N ILE A 848 16.10 -35.77 16.34
CA ILE A 848 14.77 -35.15 16.46
C ILE A 848 14.19 -34.98 15.06
N PRO A 849 13.08 -35.64 14.70
CA PRO A 849 12.43 -35.43 13.42
C PRO A 849 12.02 -33.95 13.25
N PHE A 850 12.29 -33.36 12.09
CA PHE A 850 11.85 -31.98 11.81
C PHE A 850 10.32 -31.84 11.87
N SER A 851 9.57 -32.92 11.58
CA SER A 851 8.11 -32.98 11.71
C SER A 851 7.59 -32.72 13.13
N LYS A 852 8.41 -33.01 14.16
CA LYS A 852 8.06 -32.86 15.58
C LYS A 852 8.32 -31.48 16.17
N PHE A 853 8.95 -30.57 15.42
CA PHE A 853 9.15 -29.21 15.91
C PHE A 853 7.84 -28.42 15.92
N ILE A 854 7.53 -27.80 17.06
CA ILE A 854 6.30 -27.04 17.30
C ILE A 854 6.51 -25.60 16.85
N HIS A 855 5.61 -25.07 16.03
CA HIS A 855 5.59 -23.66 15.67
C HIS A 855 5.25 -22.80 16.90
N THR A 856 6.14 -21.85 17.17
CA THR A 856 6.01 -20.89 18.25
C THR A 856 6.25 -19.47 17.73
N VAL A 857 5.52 -18.51 18.26
CA VAL A 857 5.75 -17.08 18.00
C VAL A 857 6.17 -16.43 19.31
N ARG A 858 7.38 -15.85 19.34
CA ARG A 858 7.96 -15.28 20.57
C ARG A 858 7.92 -16.25 21.75
N ASN A 859 8.32 -17.51 21.51
CA ASN A 859 8.30 -18.60 22.48
C ASN A 859 6.92 -19.03 23.01
N ARG A 860 5.82 -18.52 22.45
CA ARG A 860 4.45 -19.01 22.71
C ARG A 860 4.04 -20.02 21.65
N ILE A 861 3.51 -21.16 22.08
CA ILE A 861 2.95 -22.17 21.17
C ILE A 861 1.75 -21.57 20.46
N MET A 862 1.68 -21.74 19.15
CA MET A 862 0.56 -21.28 18.33
C MET A 862 -0.48 -22.39 18.18
N ASP A 863 -1.76 -22.03 18.15
CA ASP A 863 -2.83 -23.02 17.93
C ASP A 863 -2.75 -23.62 16.52
N LYS A 864 -2.40 -22.79 15.53
CA LYS A 864 -2.22 -23.24 14.15
C LYS A 864 -0.75 -23.61 13.89
N GLN A 865 -0.51 -24.91 13.78
CA GLN A 865 0.82 -25.47 13.55
C GLN A 865 1.17 -25.50 12.05
N TYR A 866 2.47 -25.31 11.75
CA TYR A 866 3.02 -25.40 10.39
C TYR A 866 4.35 -26.13 10.42
N PRO A 867 4.66 -26.95 9.38
CA PRO A 867 5.96 -27.61 9.29
C PRO A 867 7.09 -26.59 9.11
N ILE A 868 8.24 -26.90 9.69
CA ILE A 868 9.46 -26.10 9.52
C ILE A 868 9.97 -26.22 8.08
N LYS A 869 10.36 -25.10 7.47
CA LYS A 869 11.03 -25.09 6.17
C LYS A 869 12.52 -25.23 6.36
N ASN A 870 13.03 -26.45 6.31
CA ASN A 870 14.44 -26.78 6.58
C ASN A 870 15.43 -25.95 5.73
N SER A 871 15.08 -25.62 4.48
CA SER A 871 15.92 -24.79 3.59
C SER A 871 16.14 -23.36 4.10
N ASN A 872 15.23 -22.88 4.96
CA ASN A 872 15.17 -21.49 5.40
C ASN A 872 15.61 -21.30 6.85
N VAL A 873 16.13 -22.34 7.50
CA VAL A 873 16.67 -22.24 8.86
C VAL A 873 17.88 -21.30 8.82
N SER A 874 17.80 -20.18 9.56
CA SER A 874 18.84 -19.14 9.57
C SER A 874 19.62 -19.06 10.88
N SER A 875 19.06 -19.55 11.98
CA SER A 875 19.73 -19.57 13.28
C SER A 875 19.17 -20.67 14.17
N LEU A 876 20.01 -21.14 15.10
CA LEU A 876 19.72 -22.17 16.09
C LEU A 876 19.90 -21.58 17.49
N MET A 877 19.03 -21.92 18.42
CA MET A 877 19.08 -21.47 19.81
C MET A 877 18.81 -22.63 20.76
N ILE A 878 19.52 -22.64 21.88
CA ILE A 878 19.37 -23.61 22.97
C ILE A 878 19.06 -22.80 24.23
N MET A 879 17.86 -22.99 24.78
CA MET A 879 17.33 -22.20 25.89
C MET A 879 16.97 -23.10 27.07
N LEU A 880 17.32 -22.68 28.28
CA LEU A 880 16.87 -23.27 29.53
C LEU A 880 15.79 -22.38 30.15
N MET A 881 14.63 -22.97 30.46
CA MET A 881 13.48 -22.30 31.08
C MET A 881 12.59 -23.32 31.81
N ASP A 882 13.22 -24.22 32.56
CA ASP A 882 12.58 -25.29 33.34
C ASP A 882 11.96 -24.81 34.66
N ARG A 883 12.24 -23.56 35.05
CA ARG A 883 11.85 -22.93 36.32
C ARG A 883 12.44 -23.61 37.56
N ILE A 884 13.60 -24.24 37.41
CA ILE A 884 14.33 -24.86 38.52
C ILE A 884 15.52 -23.96 38.84
N ASP A 885 15.51 -23.36 40.03
CA ASP A 885 16.62 -22.52 40.49
C ASP A 885 17.90 -23.35 40.68
N GLY A 886 19.06 -22.73 40.44
CA GLY A 886 20.37 -23.32 40.69
C GLY A 886 21.22 -23.51 39.43
N ASP A 887 22.33 -24.23 39.61
CA ASP A 887 23.35 -24.40 38.57
C ASP A 887 22.86 -25.32 37.46
N PHE A 888 23.25 -24.99 36.23
CA PHE A 888 23.00 -25.83 35.06
C PHE A 888 24.26 -26.00 34.20
N SER A 889 24.35 -27.14 33.53
CA SER A 889 25.44 -27.44 32.60
C SER A 889 25.02 -28.39 31.48
N LEU A 890 25.18 -27.94 30.24
CA LEU A 890 25.00 -28.73 29.03
C LEU A 890 26.27 -28.68 28.20
N GLU A 891 26.89 -29.83 27.96
CA GLU A 891 28.05 -29.95 27.10
C GLU A 891 27.67 -30.55 25.74
N ILE A 892 28.19 -29.95 24.67
CA ILE A 892 27.83 -30.25 23.28
C ILE A 892 29.09 -30.61 22.50
N ASP A 893 29.09 -31.77 21.85
CA ASP A 893 30.19 -32.21 20.98
C ASP A 893 29.99 -31.67 19.56
N TYR A 894 28.82 -31.92 18.97
CA TYR A 894 28.48 -31.40 17.65
C TYR A 894 26.97 -31.33 17.42
N ILE A 895 26.59 -30.53 16.43
CA ILE A 895 25.22 -30.38 15.93
C ILE A 895 25.22 -30.63 14.42
N GLY A 896 24.21 -31.33 13.93
CA GLY A 896 24.12 -31.74 12.54
C GLY A 896 22.72 -32.21 12.17
N VAL A 897 22.65 -32.98 11.09
CA VAL A 897 21.41 -33.56 10.55
C VAL A 897 21.62 -35.00 10.10
N VAL A 898 20.57 -35.81 10.14
CA VAL A 898 20.59 -37.21 9.69
C VAL A 898 19.38 -37.53 8.82
N HIS A 899 19.61 -38.30 7.77
CA HIS A 899 18.58 -38.72 6.82
C HIS A 899 18.12 -40.13 7.17
N ASP A 900 16.84 -40.27 7.48
CA ASP A 900 16.16 -41.51 7.74
C ASP A 900 15.07 -41.71 6.67
N ARG A 901 15.34 -42.65 5.75
CA ARG A 901 14.40 -43.02 4.68
C ARG A 901 13.09 -43.63 5.16
N SER A 902 13.04 -44.17 6.39
CA SER A 902 11.83 -44.76 6.96
C SER A 902 10.88 -43.70 7.54
N HIS A 903 11.37 -42.47 7.75
CA HIS A 903 10.58 -41.36 8.26
C HIS A 903 9.79 -40.68 7.13
N LEU A 904 8.51 -41.02 7.02
CA LEU A 904 7.59 -40.50 6.00
C LEU A 904 6.69 -39.38 6.50
N GLU A 905 6.73 -39.09 7.81
CA GLU A 905 5.87 -38.10 8.43
C GLU A 905 6.35 -36.68 8.11
N GLU A 906 5.52 -35.89 7.42
CA GLU A 906 5.83 -34.51 7.08
C GLU A 906 5.55 -33.53 8.24
N HIS A 907 4.54 -33.80 9.07
CA HIS A 907 4.18 -32.97 10.22
C HIS A 907 3.40 -33.75 11.28
N SER A 908 3.82 -33.68 12.55
CA SER A 908 3.25 -34.48 13.66
C SER A 908 2.01 -33.88 14.32
N TYR A 909 1.66 -32.63 14.03
CA TYR A 909 0.58 -31.91 14.72
C TYR A 909 -0.62 -31.70 13.80
N GLU A 910 -1.80 -32.09 14.27
CA GLU A 910 -3.05 -31.95 13.54
C GLU A 910 -3.42 -30.47 13.34
N ALA A 911 -3.65 -30.07 12.09
CA ALA A 911 -4.24 -28.78 11.79
C ALA A 911 -5.76 -28.93 11.85
N TYR A 912 -6.40 -28.48 12.93
CA TYR A 912 -7.85 -28.38 12.99
C TYR A 912 -8.35 -27.43 11.89
N GLN A 913 -8.89 -27.99 10.80
CA GLN A 913 -9.73 -27.24 9.89
C GLN A 913 -11.11 -27.11 10.53
N LEU A 914 -11.38 -25.95 11.12
CA LEU A 914 -12.74 -25.61 11.46
C LEU A 914 -13.56 -25.53 10.15
N PRO A 915 -14.68 -26.26 10.04
CA PRO A 915 -15.60 -26.09 8.93
C PRO A 915 -16.02 -24.63 8.84
N ILE A 916 -16.14 -24.12 7.62
CA ILE A 916 -16.38 -22.70 7.28
C ILE A 916 -17.69 -22.13 7.88
N LEU A 917 -18.51 -22.95 8.54
CA LEU A 917 -19.83 -22.61 9.07
C LEU A 917 -20.01 -23.01 10.54
N TYR A 918 -19.08 -22.63 11.43
CA TYR A 918 -19.37 -22.53 12.86
C TYR A 918 -19.14 -21.10 13.36
N THR A 919 -20.17 -20.28 13.21
CA THR A 919 -20.43 -19.14 14.08
C THR A 919 -21.25 -19.65 15.25
N GLU A 920 -20.59 -20.09 16.32
CA GLU A 920 -21.01 -20.01 17.74
C GLU A 920 -20.16 -20.95 18.60
N GLY A 921 -19.55 -20.41 19.65
CA GLY A 921 -18.69 -21.15 20.57
C GLY A 921 -18.02 -20.29 21.65
N ILE A 922 -18.85 -19.53 22.38
CA ILE A 922 -18.71 -18.96 23.75
C ILE A 922 -17.49 -18.07 24.08
#